data_AF-A0A1R1ABY5-F1
#
_entry.id   AF-A0A1R1ABY5-F1
#
_cell.length_a   1.000
_cell.length_b   1.000
_cell.length_c   1.000
_cell.angle_alpha   90.00
_cell.angle_beta   90.00
_cell.angle_gamma   90.00
#
_symmetry.space_group_name_H-M   'P 1'
#
loop_
_entity.id
_entity.type
_entity.pdbx_description
1 polymer ?
#
loop_
_entity_poly.entity_id
_entity_poly.type
_entity_poly.pdbx_seq_one_letter_code
_entity_poly.pdbx_strand_id
1 'polypeptide(L)'
;MEIKNIVMIPGIMGTRLRKDKRTVWPLASIHNAHRELIYESNLDLDPYECLRLYYKRMEKYLSEKNFNVYVFPYDWRKNNLDQLELLKAKVNTFDGDFAIVAHSMGGIIAKLFVNYFEDEPDLVSRIKKVITLGTPWNGAPYAYKAIKYGVNIPEWFPMIMTALTSKKIAPGFASLYQLLPREKYTQLAQKYGKMHFLEFEGTPIESWDQIQDEYYVPLIKRNFSDTAYSKIILEFEELLLKEFTIDHHEVIGYGKKTIYTVKENSYNEPENHFDNGDGTVPIISAMSDNSIKYFICENHNGLAKNWNVLDLVENILNTVSDPISDSSVIKSDYEEVKDASFSGNVIKVACPVTVSLSDENGNIIYGSIEILDDEDIEELFSEKYEVSTIENTTYIFVNEEILTSNNPNRKVIIEAYDSGPTSVSIEKYENGNVKKITTFDTFNINPNINAELKIVNDFIDSQIILSETGKDDVLLVPNIIDLEEKDEIILPKTVFNITADDVIVPEKYPNSIVVSENVVLTSEGVEKGSYSINGTFYSINGNSFKLISPGESIPLKLLTGINEMVLFSKDSLGNVEEKKIINIYKVTDRDPIISFEFYPHMYKLLISDNNDLVYENLGIPRAVSEVKFDNNDKVFGEDILYIDKQRVISINITNIFGRATPFELTVDENAIKTIFEGEGDHNNLKEFLELLKITQPYDQIMMHKHAGRGGGVLRKLTKANIQNAKHIFVRKNNLKVDVYKGIEFFISFQNFTQDIIIKEEENYPFEFIVIDLESKNEIRSKEFSAFVKAEFHEEFISEEINIVFDDDSKSYKGNFIVSELKDFLKDYWKPDSLEDIELVIQERGTVIQEVTTEKIIIR
;
A
#
# COMPACT_ATOMS: atom_id res chain seq x y z
N MET A 1 16.63 -47.06 -37.62
CA MET A 1 15.25 -47.00 -38.12
C MET A 1 14.94 -45.54 -38.39
N GLU A 2 14.27 -45.24 -39.50
CA GLU A 2 13.83 -43.89 -39.85
C GLU A 2 12.68 -43.48 -38.91
N ILE A 3 12.83 -42.37 -38.18
CA ILE A 3 11.83 -41.90 -37.21
C ILE A 3 10.63 -41.36 -37.99
N LYS A 4 9.44 -41.97 -37.84
CA LYS A 4 8.22 -41.55 -38.57
C LYS A 4 7.23 -40.75 -37.72
N ASN A 5 7.25 -40.90 -36.40
CA ASN A 5 6.32 -40.23 -35.51
C ASN A 5 7.02 -39.04 -34.82
N ILE A 6 6.33 -37.90 -34.79
CA ILE A 6 6.81 -36.68 -34.11
C ILE A 6 5.77 -36.27 -33.08
N VAL A 7 6.21 -36.00 -31.86
CA VAL A 7 5.40 -35.36 -30.83
C VAL A 7 5.79 -33.90 -30.75
N MET A 8 4.86 -33.01 -31.10
CA MET A 8 5.09 -31.57 -31.09
C MET A 8 4.55 -30.95 -29.80
N ILE A 9 5.42 -30.27 -29.04
CA ILE A 9 5.06 -29.64 -27.75
C ILE A 9 5.24 -28.12 -27.86
N PRO A 10 4.16 -27.32 -27.72
CA PRO A 10 4.24 -25.86 -27.81
C PRO A 10 4.87 -25.23 -26.55
N GLY A 11 5.28 -23.97 -26.68
CA GLY A 11 5.73 -23.14 -25.57
C GLY A 11 4.59 -22.62 -24.68
N ILE A 12 4.96 -21.86 -23.64
CA ILE A 12 4.00 -21.17 -22.79
C ILE A 12 3.09 -20.28 -23.63
N MET A 13 1.79 -20.26 -23.31
CA MET A 13 0.76 -19.51 -24.06
C MET A 13 0.54 -19.99 -25.50
N GLY A 14 1.23 -21.05 -25.93
CA GLY A 14 1.18 -21.62 -27.27
C GLY A 14 -0.03 -22.52 -27.54
N THR A 15 -0.86 -22.80 -26.52
CA THR A 15 -2.06 -23.65 -26.62
C THR A 15 -3.33 -22.83 -26.37
N ARG A 16 -4.35 -23.04 -27.21
CA ARG A 16 -5.70 -22.50 -27.03
C ARG A 16 -6.40 -23.21 -25.87
N LEU A 17 -6.98 -22.44 -24.96
CA LEU A 17 -7.70 -22.94 -23.79
C LEU A 17 -9.19 -22.64 -23.90
N ARG A 18 -10.04 -23.56 -23.44
CA ARG A 18 -11.50 -23.36 -23.40
C ARG A 18 -12.13 -23.84 -22.09
N LYS A 19 -13.28 -23.25 -21.74
CA LYS A 19 -14.19 -23.74 -20.69
C LYS A 19 -15.55 -23.99 -21.30
N ASP A 20 -16.12 -25.19 -21.12
CA ASP A 20 -17.47 -25.55 -21.60
C ASP A 20 -17.72 -25.16 -23.07
N LYS A 21 -16.74 -25.44 -23.94
CA LYS A 21 -16.68 -25.11 -25.38
C LYS A 21 -16.39 -23.65 -25.75
N ARG A 22 -16.29 -22.73 -24.78
CA ARG A 22 -15.94 -21.32 -25.02
C ARG A 22 -14.44 -21.10 -24.93
N THR A 23 -13.84 -20.50 -25.95
CA THR A 23 -12.41 -20.16 -25.92
C THR A 23 -12.18 -19.08 -24.86
N VAL A 24 -11.24 -19.35 -23.96
CA VAL A 24 -10.76 -18.38 -22.97
C VAL A 24 -9.35 -17.90 -23.29
N TRP A 25 -8.58 -18.65 -24.09
CA TRP A 25 -7.30 -18.18 -24.62
C TRP A 25 -7.10 -18.57 -26.08
N PRO A 26 -6.72 -17.65 -26.98
CA PRO A 26 -6.62 -16.19 -26.77
C PRO A 26 -8.02 -15.53 -26.81
N LEU A 27 -8.19 -14.40 -26.10
CA LEU A 27 -9.40 -13.56 -26.14
C LEU A 27 -9.01 -12.11 -26.45
N ALA A 28 -9.63 -11.50 -27.45
CA ALA A 28 -9.43 -10.08 -27.77
C ALA A 28 -9.98 -9.18 -26.64
N SER A 29 -9.37 -8.01 -26.44
CA SER A 29 -9.53 -7.23 -25.21
C SER A 29 -10.94 -6.71 -24.90
N ILE A 30 -11.82 -6.77 -25.90
CA ILE A 30 -13.15 -6.15 -25.92
C ILE A 30 -14.20 -6.97 -25.14
N HIS A 31 -13.89 -8.23 -24.74
CA HIS A 31 -14.86 -9.12 -24.08
C HIS A 31 -14.50 -9.40 -22.60
N ASN A 32 -14.93 -8.51 -21.69
CA ASN A 32 -14.53 -8.55 -20.27
C ASN A 32 -15.11 -9.72 -19.45
N ALA A 33 -16.31 -10.23 -19.78
CA ALA A 33 -17.02 -11.22 -18.92
C ALA A 33 -16.40 -12.64 -18.87
N HIS A 34 -15.43 -12.95 -19.73
CA HIS A 34 -14.77 -14.27 -19.76
C HIS A 34 -13.27 -14.23 -19.41
N ARG A 35 -12.71 -13.03 -19.21
CA ARG A 35 -11.32 -12.85 -18.78
C ARG A 35 -11.09 -13.37 -17.36
N GLU A 36 -12.11 -13.28 -16.51
CA GLU A 36 -12.08 -13.79 -15.13
C GLU A 36 -11.76 -15.29 -15.04
N LEU A 37 -12.11 -16.07 -16.07
CA LEU A 37 -11.84 -17.51 -16.11
C LEU A 37 -10.38 -17.85 -16.38
N ILE A 38 -9.61 -16.93 -16.98
CA ILE A 38 -8.15 -17.10 -17.10
C ILE A 38 -7.50 -16.85 -15.73
N TYR A 39 -8.08 -15.94 -14.93
CA TYR A 39 -7.55 -15.49 -13.64
C TYR A 39 -7.57 -16.56 -12.57
N GLU A 40 -8.57 -17.43 -12.57
CA GLU A 40 -8.65 -18.52 -11.60
C GLU A 40 -7.70 -19.64 -12.03
N SER A 41 -6.48 -19.60 -11.50
CA SER A 41 -5.44 -20.62 -11.72
C SER A 41 -5.89 -22.04 -11.38
N ASN A 42 -6.87 -22.19 -10.50
CA ASN A 42 -7.46 -23.47 -10.10
C ASN A 42 -8.55 -23.99 -11.04
N LEU A 43 -9.06 -23.17 -11.98
CA LEU A 43 -10.02 -23.65 -12.96
C LEU A 43 -9.39 -24.71 -13.85
N ASP A 44 -10.10 -25.81 -14.00
CA ASP A 44 -9.82 -26.83 -15.00
C ASP A 44 -10.28 -26.30 -16.37
N LEU A 45 -9.31 -26.06 -17.25
CA LEU A 45 -9.52 -25.61 -18.63
C LEU A 45 -9.10 -26.73 -19.57
N ASP A 46 -9.79 -26.84 -20.69
CA ASP A 46 -9.53 -27.86 -21.70
C ASP A 46 -8.55 -27.30 -22.76
N PRO A 47 -7.28 -27.78 -22.81
CA PRO A 47 -6.36 -27.46 -23.88
C PRO A 47 -6.66 -28.29 -25.13
N TYR A 48 -6.94 -27.64 -26.27
CA TYR A 48 -7.48 -28.36 -27.43
C TYR A 48 -6.70 -28.20 -28.74
N GLU A 49 -5.90 -27.15 -28.91
CA GLU A 49 -5.18 -26.90 -30.16
C GLU A 49 -3.98 -25.97 -29.93
N CYS A 50 -2.89 -26.12 -30.68
CA CYS A 50 -1.82 -25.13 -30.72
C CYS A 50 -2.28 -23.83 -31.40
N LEU A 51 -1.64 -22.71 -31.04
CA LEU A 51 -1.85 -21.44 -31.72
C LEU A 51 -1.38 -21.52 -33.17
N ARG A 52 -2.34 -21.45 -34.09
CA ARG A 52 -2.10 -21.58 -35.53
C ARG A 52 -1.09 -20.56 -36.06
N LEU A 53 -1.10 -19.34 -35.52
CA LEU A 53 -0.20 -18.26 -35.94
C LEU A 53 1.29 -18.65 -35.83
N TYR A 54 1.63 -19.45 -34.82
CA TYR A 54 3.02 -19.82 -34.53
C TYR A 54 3.38 -21.23 -34.99
N TYR A 55 2.48 -22.21 -34.81
CA TYR A 55 2.84 -23.63 -34.96
C TYR A 55 2.32 -24.29 -36.24
N LYS A 56 1.31 -23.71 -36.92
CA LYS A 56 0.70 -24.34 -38.11
C LYS A 56 1.70 -24.56 -39.24
N ARG A 57 2.69 -23.67 -39.38
CA ARG A 57 3.70 -23.79 -40.43
C ARG A 57 4.56 -25.03 -40.21
N MET A 58 5.11 -25.22 -39.00
CA MET A 58 5.90 -26.39 -38.65
C MET A 58 5.10 -27.70 -38.77
N GLU A 59 3.87 -27.72 -38.23
CA GLU A 59 3.00 -28.90 -38.31
C GLU A 59 2.75 -29.32 -39.77
N LYS A 60 2.39 -28.35 -40.62
CA LYS A 60 2.17 -28.60 -42.04
C LYS A 60 3.44 -29.05 -42.75
N TYR A 61 4.56 -28.35 -42.51
CA TYR A 61 5.84 -28.65 -43.14
C TYR A 61 6.28 -30.10 -42.86
N LEU A 62 6.29 -30.51 -41.59
CA LEU A 62 6.69 -31.86 -41.19
C LEU A 62 5.72 -32.92 -41.74
N SER A 63 4.41 -32.63 -41.76
CA SER A 63 3.43 -33.55 -42.36
C SER A 63 3.66 -33.75 -43.87
N GLU A 64 4.00 -32.68 -44.59
CA GLU A 64 4.32 -32.72 -46.03
C GLU A 64 5.62 -33.48 -46.33
N LYS A 65 6.50 -33.66 -45.33
CA LYS A 65 7.71 -34.50 -45.39
C LYS A 65 7.49 -35.95 -44.94
N ASN A 66 6.24 -36.42 -44.93
CA ASN A 66 5.83 -37.79 -44.58
C ASN A 66 6.05 -38.19 -43.11
N PHE A 67 6.14 -37.23 -42.18
CA PHE A 67 6.08 -37.51 -40.75
C PHE A 67 4.64 -37.53 -40.23
N ASN A 68 4.35 -38.41 -39.27
CA ASN A 68 3.11 -38.40 -38.50
C ASN A 68 3.27 -37.42 -37.33
N VAL A 69 2.66 -36.23 -37.43
CA VAL A 69 2.77 -35.18 -36.41
C VAL A 69 1.64 -35.30 -35.38
N TYR A 70 2.00 -35.56 -34.14
CA TYR A 70 1.11 -35.63 -32.98
C TYR A 70 1.32 -34.42 -32.09
N VAL A 71 0.39 -33.47 -32.14
CA VAL A 71 0.43 -32.27 -31.31
C VAL A 71 -0.03 -32.57 -29.88
N PHE A 72 0.71 -32.07 -28.88
CA PHE A 72 0.36 -32.15 -27.46
C PHE A 72 -0.04 -30.76 -26.92
N PRO A 73 -1.30 -30.33 -27.08
CA PRO A 73 -1.81 -29.15 -26.40
C PRO A 73 -1.92 -29.42 -24.90
N TYR A 74 -1.48 -28.47 -24.07
CA TYR A 74 -1.56 -28.55 -22.60
C TYR A 74 -1.94 -27.20 -21.97
N ASP A 75 -2.39 -27.22 -20.71
CA ASP A 75 -2.69 -26.00 -19.95
C ASP A 75 -1.39 -25.37 -19.43
N TRP A 76 -0.87 -24.42 -20.20
CA TRP A 76 0.39 -23.73 -19.95
C TRP A 76 0.41 -22.87 -18.67
N ARG A 77 -0.70 -22.75 -17.93
CA ARG A 77 -0.77 -22.04 -16.64
C ARG A 77 -0.37 -22.92 -15.45
N LYS A 78 -0.51 -24.24 -15.61
CA LYS A 78 -0.37 -25.24 -14.53
C LYS A 78 1.09 -25.63 -14.31
N ASN A 79 1.34 -26.38 -13.24
CA ASN A 79 2.67 -26.94 -12.98
C ASN A 79 3.05 -27.89 -14.14
N ASN A 80 4.28 -27.79 -14.63
CA ASN A 80 4.79 -28.63 -15.72
C ASN A 80 4.78 -30.13 -15.37
N LEU A 81 4.91 -30.48 -14.09
CA LEU A 81 4.83 -31.88 -13.62
C LEU A 81 3.43 -32.48 -13.79
N ASP A 82 2.38 -31.66 -13.73
CA ASP A 82 1.00 -32.13 -13.92
C ASP A 82 0.72 -32.52 -15.39
N GLN A 83 1.61 -32.14 -16.32
CA GLN A 83 1.45 -32.43 -17.76
C GLN A 83 2.05 -33.78 -18.17
N LEU A 84 2.88 -34.40 -17.33
CA LEU A 84 3.69 -35.56 -17.73
C LEU A 84 2.84 -36.81 -17.99
N GLU A 85 1.85 -37.08 -17.13
CA GLU A 85 0.91 -38.19 -17.34
C GLU A 85 -0.01 -37.96 -18.54
N LEU A 86 -0.38 -36.69 -18.82
CA LEU A 86 -1.15 -36.35 -20.02
C LEU A 86 -0.33 -36.58 -21.29
N LEU A 87 0.97 -36.24 -21.26
CA LEU A 87 1.89 -36.51 -22.36
C LEU A 87 2.08 -38.02 -22.55
N LYS A 88 2.22 -38.79 -21.46
CA LYS A 88 2.29 -40.26 -21.48
C LYS A 88 1.04 -40.85 -22.15
N ALA A 89 -0.14 -40.41 -21.73
CA ALA A 89 -1.40 -40.83 -22.35
C ALA A 89 -1.43 -40.52 -23.85
N LYS A 90 -0.94 -39.34 -24.26
CA LYS A 90 -0.84 -38.95 -25.68
C LYS A 90 0.09 -39.86 -26.47
N VAL A 91 1.30 -40.14 -25.98
CA VAL A 91 2.27 -40.97 -26.72
C VAL A 91 1.87 -42.46 -26.76
N ASN A 92 0.99 -42.89 -25.87
CA ASN A 92 0.39 -44.22 -25.90
C ASN A 92 -0.81 -44.34 -26.86
N THR A 93 -1.21 -43.25 -27.54
CA THR A 93 -2.26 -43.31 -28.59
C THR A 93 -1.77 -43.84 -29.94
N PHE A 94 -0.45 -43.98 -30.11
CA PHE A 94 0.16 -44.49 -31.33
C PHE A 94 1.33 -45.42 -31.00
N ASP A 95 1.61 -46.35 -31.90
CA ASP A 95 2.70 -47.31 -31.76
C ASP A 95 4.01 -46.82 -32.41
N GLY A 96 5.11 -47.38 -31.93
CA GLY A 96 6.44 -47.20 -32.49
C GLY A 96 7.26 -46.08 -31.84
N ASP A 97 8.46 -45.95 -32.38
CA ASP A 97 9.46 -44.96 -32.00
C ASP A 97 9.04 -43.56 -32.45
N PHE A 98 9.42 -42.54 -31.67
CA PHE A 98 9.09 -41.15 -31.98
C PHE A 98 10.22 -40.19 -31.59
N ALA A 99 10.20 -39.01 -32.21
CA ALA A 99 11.00 -37.86 -31.80
C ALA A 99 10.10 -36.81 -31.14
N ILE A 100 10.65 -36.01 -30.24
CA ILE A 100 9.98 -34.86 -29.65
C ILE A 100 10.53 -33.59 -30.32
N VAL A 101 9.65 -32.74 -30.84
CA VAL A 101 10.00 -31.38 -31.30
C VAL A 101 9.28 -30.40 -30.40
N ALA A 102 10.03 -29.67 -29.58
CA ALA A 102 9.47 -28.85 -28.53
C ALA A 102 9.96 -27.41 -28.62
N HIS A 103 9.08 -26.45 -28.37
CA HIS A 103 9.41 -25.02 -28.38
C HIS A 103 9.33 -24.44 -26.97
N SER A 104 10.29 -23.59 -26.61
CA SER A 104 10.31 -22.81 -25.37
C SER A 104 10.08 -23.71 -24.14
N MET A 105 9.12 -23.40 -23.27
CA MET A 105 8.74 -24.22 -22.11
C MET A 105 8.39 -25.69 -22.45
N GLY A 106 7.98 -25.98 -23.69
CA GLY A 106 7.76 -27.35 -24.14
C GLY A 106 9.03 -28.21 -24.07
N GLY A 107 10.22 -27.63 -24.26
CA GLY A 107 11.48 -28.34 -24.13
C GLY A 107 11.80 -28.74 -22.68
N ILE A 108 11.40 -27.91 -21.72
CA ILE A 108 11.44 -28.24 -20.29
C ILE A 108 10.51 -29.44 -20.03
N ILE A 109 9.27 -29.41 -20.52
CA ILE A 109 8.33 -30.54 -20.39
C ILE A 109 8.90 -31.83 -21.00
N ALA A 110 9.56 -31.75 -22.17
CA ALA A 110 10.20 -32.90 -22.80
C ALA A 110 11.30 -33.51 -21.92
N LYS A 111 12.16 -32.67 -21.32
CA LYS A 111 13.21 -33.14 -20.42
C LYS A 111 12.63 -33.73 -19.13
N LEU A 112 11.66 -33.06 -18.51
CA LEU A 112 10.96 -33.57 -17.33
C LEU A 112 10.29 -34.91 -17.61
N PHE A 113 9.67 -35.08 -18.78
CA PHE A 113 9.03 -36.33 -19.18
C PHE A 113 10.01 -37.50 -19.23
N VAL A 114 11.17 -37.31 -19.86
CA VAL A 114 12.22 -38.34 -19.93
C VAL A 114 12.74 -38.69 -18.54
N ASN A 115 13.03 -37.68 -17.71
CA ASN A 115 13.63 -37.87 -16.40
C ASN A 115 12.63 -38.41 -15.34
N TYR A 116 11.34 -38.11 -15.49
CA TYR A 116 10.30 -38.58 -14.59
C TYR A 116 9.96 -40.06 -14.84
N PHE A 117 9.99 -40.49 -16.09
CA PHE A 117 9.69 -41.87 -16.49
C PHE A 117 10.95 -42.71 -16.73
N GLU A 118 12.10 -42.33 -16.15
CA GLU A 118 13.36 -43.07 -16.31
C GLU A 118 13.25 -44.54 -15.84
N ASP A 119 12.40 -44.82 -14.85
CA ASP A 119 12.08 -46.16 -14.35
C ASP A 119 11.10 -46.95 -15.25
N GLU A 120 10.62 -46.37 -16.35
CA GLU A 120 9.80 -47.01 -17.39
C GLU A 120 10.58 -47.13 -18.70
N PRO A 121 11.58 -48.05 -18.79
CA PRO A 121 12.51 -48.13 -19.91
C PRO A 121 11.83 -48.42 -21.25
N ASP A 122 10.70 -49.12 -21.26
CA ASP A 122 9.92 -49.39 -22.47
C ASP A 122 9.31 -48.11 -23.07
N LEU A 123 8.93 -47.14 -22.22
CA LEU A 123 8.42 -45.84 -22.65
C LEU A 123 9.56 -44.95 -23.15
N VAL A 124 10.61 -44.81 -22.33
CA VAL A 124 11.75 -43.92 -22.63
C VAL A 124 12.51 -44.38 -23.86
N SER A 125 12.68 -45.69 -24.04
CA SER A 125 13.39 -46.25 -25.22
C SER A 125 12.69 -45.98 -26.56
N ARG A 126 11.40 -45.64 -26.57
CA ARG A 126 10.68 -45.21 -27.79
C ARG A 126 11.08 -43.81 -28.24
N ILE A 127 11.61 -42.99 -27.33
CA ILE A 127 12.06 -41.63 -27.63
C ILE A 127 13.44 -41.71 -28.26
N LYS A 128 13.54 -41.42 -29.56
CA LYS A 128 14.82 -41.52 -30.27
C LYS A 128 15.61 -40.23 -30.31
N LYS A 129 14.91 -39.10 -30.31
CA LYS A 129 15.49 -37.76 -30.38
C LYS A 129 14.61 -36.73 -29.69
N VAL A 130 15.24 -35.71 -29.13
CA VAL A 130 14.58 -34.49 -28.67
C VAL A 130 15.20 -33.30 -29.39
N ILE A 131 14.37 -32.50 -30.05
CA ILE A 131 14.78 -31.26 -30.72
C ILE A 131 14.05 -30.12 -30.02
N THR A 132 14.80 -29.21 -29.41
CA THR A 132 14.25 -28.07 -28.70
C THR A 132 14.55 -26.76 -29.39
N LEU A 133 13.55 -25.87 -29.46
CA LEU A 133 13.64 -24.55 -30.09
C LEU A 133 13.51 -23.47 -28.99
N GLY A 134 14.56 -22.71 -28.70
CA GLY A 134 14.52 -21.57 -27.76
C GLY A 134 14.17 -21.94 -26.32
N THR A 135 14.58 -23.10 -25.82
CA THR A 135 14.19 -23.55 -24.46
C THR A 135 14.94 -22.77 -23.37
N PRO A 136 14.24 -22.14 -22.39
CA PRO A 136 14.88 -21.41 -21.30
C PRO A 136 15.36 -22.35 -20.20
N TRP A 137 16.43 -23.11 -20.44
CA TRP A 137 16.94 -24.08 -19.47
C TRP A 137 17.24 -23.44 -18.13
N ASN A 138 17.85 -22.26 -18.07
CA ASN A 138 18.20 -21.60 -16.81
C ASN A 138 17.21 -20.49 -16.41
N GLY A 139 16.01 -20.47 -17.01
CA GLY A 139 14.98 -19.46 -16.78
C GLY A 139 15.17 -18.18 -17.60
N ALA A 140 14.22 -17.26 -17.54
CA ALA A 140 14.26 -16.01 -18.28
C ALA A 140 13.85 -14.83 -17.38
N PRO A 141 14.62 -13.72 -17.33
CA PRO A 141 14.22 -12.52 -16.59
C PRO A 141 12.84 -11.98 -16.97
N TYR A 142 12.39 -12.25 -18.21
CA TYR A 142 11.03 -11.96 -18.66
C TYR A 142 9.94 -12.57 -17.76
N ALA A 143 10.15 -13.77 -17.20
CA ALA A 143 9.19 -14.39 -16.28
C ALA A 143 9.05 -13.57 -14.98
N TYR A 144 10.16 -13.07 -14.43
CA TYR A 144 10.14 -12.20 -13.25
C TYR A 144 9.39 -10.89 -13.55
N LYS A 145 9.64 -10.28 -14.70
CA LYS A 145 8.89 -9.10 -15.18
C LYS A 145 7.38 -9.38 -15.25
N ALA A 146 6.99 -10.52 -15.84
CA ALA A 146 5.58 -10.89 -15.97
C ALA A 146 4.87 -11.08 -14.62
N ILE A 147 5.54 -11.69 -13.64
CA ILE A 147 5.00 -11.92 -12.30
C ILE A 147 4.92 -10.62 -11.49
N LYS A 148 6.01 -9.84 -11.47
CA LYS A 148 6.13 -8.67 -10.57
C LYS A 148 5.48 -7.40 -11.13
N TYR A 149 5.66 -7.13 -12.42
CA TYR A 149 5.24 -5.87 -13.05
C TYR A 149 4.14 -6.04 -14.10
N GLY A 150 3.93 -7.26 -14.60
CA GLY A 150 2.98 -7.55 -15.66
C GLY A 150 3.52 -7.20 -17.05
N VAL A 151 2.88 -7.74 -18.09
CA VAL A 151 3.25 -7.55 -19.50
C VAL A 151 2.02 -7.32 -20.38
N ASN A 152 2.18 -6.53 -21.45
CA ASN A 152 1.20 -6.42 -22.53
C ASN A 152 1.32 -7.62 -23.46
N ILE A 153 0.20 -8.04 -24.05
CA ILE A 153 0.18 -9.08 -25.08
C ILE A 153 -0.70 -8.64 -26.25
N PRO A 154 -0.15 -8.51 -27.47
CA PRO A 154 1.29 -8.36 -27.77
C PRO A 154 1.96 -7.22 -26.99
N GLU A 155 3.29 -7.21 -26.88
CA GLU A 155 4.00 -6.24 -26.01
C GLU A 155 3.86 -4.78 -26.48
N TRP A 156 3.84 -4.56 -27.81
CA TRP A 156 3.72 -3.24 -28.44
C TRP A 156 2.28 -2.68 -28.41
N PHE A 157 1.26 -3.54 -28.30
CA PHE A 157 -0.15 -3.12 -28.22
C PHE A 157 -0.99 -4.14 -27.44
N PRO A 158 -1.68 -3.75 -26.35
CA PRO A 158 -2.36 -4.67 -25.43
C PRO A 158 -3.70 -5.22 -25.97
N MET A 159 -3.67 -5.88 -27.13
CA MET A 159 -4.84 -6.41 -27.83
C MET A 159 -5.47 -7.61 -27.12
N ILE A 160 -4.66 -8.46 -26.51
CA ILE A 160 -5.09 -9.70 -25.83
C ILE A 160 -5.11 -9.46 -24.31
N MET A 161 -3.99 -8.98 -23.77
CA MET A 161 -3.82 -8.75 -22.34
C MET A 161 -3.06 -7.44 -22.08
N THR A 162 -3.49 -6.69 -21.06
CA THR A 162 -2.79 -5.49 -20.59
C THR A 162 -1.80 -5.86 -19.49
N ALA A 163 -0.76 -5.05 -19.27
CA ALA A 163 0.18 -5.21 -18.17
C ALA A 163 -0.52 -5.21 -16.80
N LEU A 164 -1.52 -4.35 -16.59
CA LEU A 164 -2.32 -4.31 -15.35
C LEU A 164 -3.08 -5.62 -15.11
N THR A 165 -3.68 -6.19 -16.15
CA THR A 165 -4.35 -7.49 -16.07
C THR A 165 -3.34 -8.61 -15.83
N SER A 166 -2.23 -8.62 -16.57
CA SER A 166 -1.15 -9.60 -16.41
C SER A 166 -0.60 -9.59 -14.98
N LYS A 167 -0.30 -8.42 -14.41
CA LYS A 167 0.24 -8.25 -13.05
C LYS A 167 -0.66 -8.87 -11.98
N LYS A 168 -1.98 -8.89 -12.22
CA LYS A 168 -2.95 -9.49 -11.30
C LYS A 168 -2.99 -11.02 -11.37
N ILE A 169 -2.62 -11.62 -12.51
CA ILE A 169 -3.02 -13.02 -12.82
C ILE A 169 -1.81 -13.92 -13.04
N ALA A 170 -0.73 -13.38 -13.59
CA ALA A 170 0.54 -14.07 -13.78
C ALA A 170 1.07 -14.69 -12.46
N PRO A 171 0.94 -14.03 -11.28
CA PRO A 171 1.32 -14.66 -10.02
C PRO A 171 0.51 -15.92 -9.66
N GLY A 172 -0.61 -16.19 -10.32
CA GLY A 172 -1.38 -17.42 -10.15
C GLY A 172 -0.88 -18.59 -11.01
N PHE A 173 0.03 -18.38 -11.97
CA PHE A 173 0.46 -19.42 -12.90
C PHE A 173 1.73 -20.11 -12.41
N ALA A 174 1.61 -21.37 -11.97
CA ALA A 174 2.72 -22.16 -11.44
C ALA A 174 3.87 -22.30 -12.45
N SER A 175 3.55 -22.41 -13.75
CA SER A 175 4.53 -22.51 -14.82
C SER A 175 5.45 -21.29 -14.94
N LEU A 176 4.98 -20.07 -14.60
CA LEU A 176 5.82 -18.87 -14.67
C LEU A 176 6.93 -18.88 -13.63
N TYR A 177 6.65 -19.41 -12.43
CA TYR A 177 7.67 -19.58 -11.40
C TYR A 177 8.73 -20.60 -11.81
N GLN A 178 8.34 -21.63 -12.56
CA GLN A 178 9.23 -22.64 -13.15
C GLN A 178 10.08 -22.10 -14.32
N LEU A 179 9.83 -20.86 -14.75
CA LEU A 179 10.61 -20.15 -15.77
C LEU A 179 11.47 -19.01 -15.20
N LEU A 180 11.44 -18.79 -13.88
CA LEU A 180 12.30 -17.79 -13.24
C LEU A 180 13.79 -18.14 -13.41
N PRO A 181 14.69 -17.14 -13.52
CA PRO A 181 16.13 -17.38 -13.48
C PRO A 181 16.53 -18.16 -12.23
N ARG A 182 17.42 -19.15 -12.41
CA ARG A 182 17.90 -20.05 -11.35
C ARG A 182 19.35 -19.77 -10.98
N GLU A 183 19.88 -20.45 -9.95
CA GLU A 183 21.29 -20.29 -9.54
C GLU A 183 22.27 -20.45 -10.72
N LYS A 184 22.03 -21.41 -11.61
CA LYS A 184 22.89 -21.59 -12.80
C LYS A 184 22.88 -20.36 -13.73
N TYR A 185 21.79 -19.59 -13.80
CA TYR A 185 21.75 -18.34 -14.56
C TYR A 185 22.72 -17.30 -13.97
N THR A 186 22.70 -17.10 -12.64
CA THR A 186 23.57 -16.13 -11.98
C THR A 186 25.04 -16.52 -12.11
N GLN A 187 25.34 -17.82 -11.97
CA GLN A 187 26.68 -18.37 -12.20
C GLN A 187 27.16 -18.16 -13.64
N LEU A 188 26.29 -18.38 -14.64
CA LEU A 188 26.63 -18.17 -16.05
C LEU A 188 26.84 -16.69 -16.37
N ALA A 189 25.98 -15.80 -15.85
CA ALA A 189 26.15 -14.36 -16.00
C ALA A 189 27.51 -13.92 -15.45
N GLN A 190 27.87 -14.36 -14.25
CA GLN A 190 29.18 -14.07 -13.64
C GLN A 190 30.33 -14.66 -14.46
N LYS A 191 30.24 -15.93 -14.89
CA LYS A 191 31.26 -16.62 -15.71
C LYS A 191 31.57 -15.86 -16.99
N TYR A 192 30.55 -15.28 -17.63
CA TYR A 192 30.70 -14.55 -18.88
C TYR A 192 30.89 -13.03 -18.69
N GLY A 193 31.06 -12.55 -17.45
CA GLY A 193 31.26 -11.13 -17.16
C GLY A 193 30.05 -10.26 -17.53
N LYS A 194 28.84 -10.81 -17.43
CA LYS A 194 27.58 -10.15 -17.76
C LYS A 194 26.93 -9.58 -16.49
N MET A 195 25.97 -8.66 -16.68
CA MET A 195 25.24 -8.06 -15.55
C MET A 195 24.48 -9.12 -14.75
N HIS A 196 24.36 -8.89 -13.44
CA HIS A 196 23.58 -9.73 -12.54
C HIS A 196 22.10 -9.71 -12.93
N PHE A 197 21.35 -10.76 -12.60
CA PHE A 197 19.92 -10.86 -12.92
C PHE A 197 19.09 -9.72 -12.26
N LEU A 198 19.43 -9.36 -11.02
CA LEU A 198 18.73 -8.32 -10.25
C LEU A 198 19.70 -7.23 -9.79
N GLU A 199 19.20 -6.00 -9.80
CA GLU A 199 19.88 -4.82 -9.27
C GLU A 199 18.83 -3.95 -8.55
N PHE A 200 19.08 -3.56 -7.30
CA PHE A 200 18.18 -2.71 -6.54
C PHE A 200 18.96 -1.52 -5.98
N GLU A 201 18.43 -0.32 -6.20
CA GLU A 201 19.06 0.94 -5.76
C GLU A 201 20.52 1.08 -6.23
N GLY A 202 20.82 0.59 -7.44
CA GLY A 202 22.16 0.57 -8.03
C GLY A 202 23.10 -0.51 -7.47
N THR A 203 22.60 -1.39 -6.59
CA THR A 203 23.36 -2.51 -6.01
C THR A 203 22.98 -3.83 -6.70
N PRO A 204 23.92 -4.50 -7.38
CA PRO A 204 23.68 -5.84 -7.93
C PRO A 204 23.43 -6.86 -6.83
N ILE A 205 22.44 -7.74 -7.01
CA ILE A 205 22.16 -8.85 -6.10
C ILE A 205 22.93 -10.08 -6.57
N GLU A 206 24.06 -10.36 -5.93
CA GLU A 206 24.95 -11.45 -6.32
C GLU A 206 24.53 -12.80 -5.72
N SER A 207 24.02 -12.79 -4.49
CA SER A 207 23.71 -14.00 -3.73
C SER A 207 22.43 -14.65 -4.22
N TRP A 208 22.52 -15.93 -4.60
CA TRP A 208 21.35 -16.73 -4.94
C TRP A 208 20.38 -16.88 -3.75
N ASP A 209 20.90 -17.11 -2.54
CA ASP A 209 20.08 -17.21 -1.33
C ASP A 209 19.28 -15.92 -1.11
N GLN A 210 19.88 -14.76 -1.39
CA GLN A 210 19.19 -13.48 -1.29
C GLN A 210 18.09 -13.35 -2.35
N ILE A 211 18.37 -13.71 -3.61
CA ILE A 211 17.38 -13.74 -4.70
C ILE A 211 16.19 -14.62 -4.31
N GLN A 212 16.47 -15.81 -3.78
CA GLN A 212 15.48 -16.78 -3.38
C GLN A 212 14.64 -16.27 -2.19
N ASP A 213 15.27 -15.91 -1.09
CA ASP A 213 14.61 -15.61 0.18
C ASP A 213 13.91 -14.25 0.20
N GLU A 214 14.54 -13.22 -0.37
CA GLU A 214 14.03 -11.83 -0.31
C GLU A 214 13.11 -11.48 -1.47
N TYR A 215 13.26 -12.14 -2.64
CA TYR A 215 12.52 -11.76 -3.84
C TYR A 215 11.58 -12.86 -4.36
N TYR A 216 11.97 -14.13 -4.35
CA TYR A 216 11.11 -15.20 -4.89
C TYR A 216 10.12 -15.72 -3.84
N VAL A 217 10.58 -16.04 -2.63
CA VAL A 217 9.74 -16.58 -1.55
C VAL A 217 8.55 -15.67 -1.24
N PRO A 218 8.68 -14.34 -1.12
CA PRO A 218 7.53 -13.46 -0.90
C PRO A 218 6.52 -13.46 -2.05
N LEU A 219 7.01 -13.52 -3.30
CA LEU A 219 6.14 -13.60 -4.49
C LEU A 219 5.37 -14.92 -4.56
N ILE A 220 5.98 -16.02 -4.11
CA ILE A 220 5.37 -17.35 -4.16
C ILE A 220 4.38 -17.54 -3.00
N LYS A 221 4.80 -17.26 -1.75
CA LYS A 221 3.96 -17.44 -0.56
C LYS A 221 2.71 -16.57 -0.55
N ARG A 222 2.72 -15.46 -1.28
CA ARG A 222 1.54 -14.63 -1.51
C ARG A 222 0.44 -15.35 -2.31
N ASN A 223 0.82 -16.32 -3.16
CA ASN A 223 -0.08 -16.94 -4.14
C ASN A 223 -0.26 -18.46 -3.96
N PHE A 224 0.65 -19.14 -3.25
CA PHE A 224 0.63 -20.59 -3.07
C PHE A 224 0.86 -20.99 -1.61
N SER A 225 0.27 -22.13 -1.19
CA SER A 225 0.55 -22.74 0.12
C SER A 225 1.96 -23.34 0.16
N ASP A 226 2.52 -23.52 1.37
CA ASP A 226 3.85 -24.13 1.54
C ASP A 226 3.96 -25.54 0.91
N THR A 227 2.88 -26.32 0.95
CA THR A 227 2.82 -27.63 0.28
C THR A 227 2.84 -27.54 -1.24
N ALA A 228 2.25 -26.50 -1.81
CA ALA A 228 2.29 -26.25 -3.24
C ALA A 228 3.68 -25.75 -3.68
N TYR A 229 4.37 -24.97 -2.83
CA TYR A 229 5.74 -24.52 -3.07
C TYR A 229 6.71 -25.67 -3.34
N SER A 230 6.73 -26.70 -2.48
CA SER A 230 7.64 -27.85 -2.64
C SER A 230 7.47 -28.56 -3.99
N LYS A 231 6.23 -28.76 -4.45
CA LYS A 231 5.94 -29.40 -5.73
C LYS A 231 6.23 -28.50 -6.93
N ILE A 232 6.00 -27.19 -6.80
CA ILE A 232 6.19 -26.23 -7.90
C ILE A 232 7.67 -25.99 -8.19
N ILE A 233 8.49 -25.87 -7.14
CA ILE A 233 9.90 -25.50 -7.28
C ILE A 233 10.82 -26.70 -7.04
N LEU A 234 10.78 -27.33 -5.87
CA LEU A 234 11.81 -28.30 -5.48
C LEU A 234 11.78 -29.58 -6.33
N GLU A 235 10.62 -30.24 -6.45
CA GLU A 235 10.48 -31.45 -7.28
C GLU A 235 10.77 -31.18 -8.76
N PHE A 236 10.37 -30.01 -9.24
CA PHE A 236 10.64 -29.56 -10.60
C PHE A 236 12.14 -29.37 -10.85
N GLU A 237 12.83 -28.70 -9.95
CA GLU A 237 14.27 -28.45 -10.07
C GLU A 237 15.07 -29.74 -10.00
N GLU A 238 14.72 -30.65 -9.09
CA GLU A 238 15.36 -31.97 -8.98
C GLU A 238 15.34 -32.70 -10.34
N LEU A 239 14.16 -32.81 -10.97
CA LEU A 239 14.01 -33.47 -12.26
C LEU A 239 14.67 -32.71 -13.41
N LEU A 240 14.64 -31.38 -13.39
CA LEU A 240 15.24 -30.56 -14.43
C LEU A 240 16.78 -30.58 -14.38
N LEU A 241 17.37 -30.79 -13.21
CA LEU A 241 18.83 -30.88 -13.01
C LEU A 241 19.39 -32.27 -13.34
N LYS A 242 18.57 -33.33 -13.38
CA LYS A 242 19.01 -34.64 -13.87
C LYS A 242 19.56 -34.56 -15.30
N GLU A 243 20.55 -35.41 -15.58
CA GLU A 243 21.19 -35.50 -16.90
C GLU A 243 20.16 -35.88 -17.97
N PHE A 244 20.27 -35.27 -19.15
CA PHE A 244 19.37 -35.57 -20.26
C PHE A 244 19.99 -36.68 -21.11
N THR A 245 19.52 -37.92 -20.94
CA THR A 245 20.18 -39.13 -21.48
C THR A 245 19.78 -39.49 -22.92
N ILE A 246 18.98 -38.67 -23.58
CA ILE A 246 18.48 -38.88 -24.94
C ILE A 246 19.24 -37.99 -25.93
N ASP A 247 19.39 -38.45 -27.18
CA ASP A 247 19.95 -37.64 -28.28
C ASP A 247 19.22 -36.29 -28.40
N HIS A 248 19.89 -35.21 -28.01
CA HIS A 248 19.29 -33.90 -27.77
C HIS A 248 19.94 -32.80 -28.61
N HIS A 249 19.11 -32.14 -29.41
CA HIS A 249 19.48 -31.04 -30.29
C HIS A 249 18.79 -29.73 -29.86
N GLU A 250 19.56 -28.63 -29.80
CA GLU A 250 19.08 -27.31 -29.40
C GLU A 250 19.20 -26.31 -30.55
N VAL A 251 18.07 -25.75 -30.99
CA VAL A 251 18.05 -24.59 -31.88
C VAL A 251 17.84 -23.34 -31.03
N ILE A 252 18.85 -22.47 -31.01
CA ILE A 252 18.96 -21.32 -30.12
C ILE A 252 18.94 -20.04 -30.95
N GLY A 253 18.01 -19.13 -30.63
CA GLY A 253 17.99 -17.79 -31.21
C GLY A 253 19.07 -16.90 -30.59
N TYR A 254 19.72 -16.08 -31.40
CA TYR A 254 20.68 -15.06 -30.95
C TYR A 254 20.49 -13.74 -31.71
N GLY A 255 21.19 -12.69 -31.27
CA GLY A 255 21.23 -11.41 -31.96
C GLY A 255 19.97 -10.57 -31.81
N LYS A 256 19.03 -11.00 -30.95
CA LYS A 256 17.82 -10.25 -30.61
C LYS A 256 17.95 -9.67 -29.21
N LYS A 257 17.43 -8.45 -29.04
CA LYS A 257 17.38 -7.78 -27.75
C LYS A 257 16.65 -8.64 -26.73
N THR A 258 17.27 -8.94 -25.61
CA THR A 258 16.67 -9.85 -24.64
C THR A 258 16.89 -9.35 -23.24
N ILE A 259 15.83 -9.31 -22.43
CA ILE A 259 15.92 -8.86 -21.04
C ILE A 259 16.90 -9.78 -20.31
N TYR A 260 17.97 -9.18 -19.81
CA TYR A 260 19.07 -9.87 -19.14
C TYR A 260 19.08 -9.58 -17.65
N THR A 261 18.75 -8.33 -17.29
CA THR A 261 18.67 -7.84 -15.92
C THR A 261 17.38 -7.06 -15.74
N VAL A 262 16.74 -7.27 -14.59
CA VAL A 262 15.65 -6.44 -14.11
C VAL A 262 16.18 -5.60 -12.95
N LYS A 263 16.10 -4.29 -13.09
CA LYS A 263 16.57 -3.32 -12.10
C LYS A 263 15.39 -2.65 -11.43
N GLU A 264 15.55 -2.24 -10.18
CA GLU A 264 14.78 -1.13 -9.61
C GLU A 264 15.76 -0.02 -9.25
N ASN A 265 15.57 1.15 -9.85
CA ASN A 265 16.37 2.32 -9.49
C ASN A 265 15.99 2.82 -8.09
N SER A 266 16.73 3.79 -7.55
CA SER A 266 16.45 4.26 -6.19
C SER A 266 15.14 5.07 -6.03
N TYR A 267 14.37 5.28 -7.11
CA TYR A 267 12.97 5.76 -7.08
C TYR A 267 11.95 4.62 -6.89
N ASN A 268 12.42 3.37 -6.78
CA ASN A 268 11.63 2.15 -6.91
C ASN A 268 10.97 2.01 -8.30
N GLU A 269 11.51 2.69 -9.31
CA GLU A 269 11.03 2.53 -10.68
C GLU A 269 11.76 1.33 -11.32
N PRO A 270 11.02 0.37 -11.87
CA PRO A 270 11.64 -0.78 -12.49
C PRO A 270 12.18 -0.43 -13.88
N GLU A 271 13.30 -1.05 -14.24
CA GLU A 271 13.98 -0.88 -15.51
C GLU A 271 14.49 -2.22 -16.04
N ASN A 272 14.59 -2.35 -17.36
CA ASN A 272 15.20 -3.50 -18.01
C ASN A 272 16.56 -3.12 -18.59
N HIS A 273 17.51 -4.04 -18.50
CA HIS A 273 18.72 -4.03 -19.30
C HIS A 273 18.70 -5.21 -20.29
N PHE A 274 19.15 -4.96 -21.51
CA PHE A 274 19.02 -5.88 -22.65
C PHE A 274 20.39 -6.36 -23.15
N ASP A 275 20.49 -7.65 -23.47
CA ASP A 275 21.68 -8.27 -24.08
C ASP A 275 21.26 -9.34 -25.11
N ASN A 276 22.19 -10.22 -25.49
CA ASN A 276 22.05 -11.26 -26.51
C ASN A 276 21.06 -12.38 -26.11
N GLY A 277 20.18 -12.72 -27.04
CA GLY A 277 19.26 -13.84 -26.96
C GLY A 277 18.30 -13.84 -28.13
N ASP A 278 17.11 -14.40 -27.93
CA ASP A 278 16.08 -14.55 -28.95
C ASP A 278 14.89 -13.57 -28.81
N GLY A 279 14.98 -12.54 -27.96
CA GLY A 279 13.83 -11.66 -27.66
C GLY A 279 13.13 -12.00 -26.35
N THR A 280 13.32 -13.22 -25.83
CA THR A 280 12.68 -13.68 -24.59
C THR A 280 13.66 -14.40 -23.68
N VAL A 281 14.50 -15.28 -24.24
CA VAL A 281 15.43 -16.14 -23.52
C VAL A 281 16.87 -15.69 -23.78
N PRO A 282 17.61 -15.28 -22.74
CA PRO A 282 19.02 -14.96 -22.89
C PRO A 282 19.81 -16.15 -23.44
N ILE A 283 20.78 -15.90 -24.34
CA ILE A 283 21.52 -16.97 -25.02
C ILE A 283 22.20 -17.94 -24.03
N ILE A 284 22.73 -17.42 -22.92
CA ILE A 284 23.35 -18.23 -21.86
C ILE A 284 22.36 -19.15 -21.16
N SER A 285 21.07 -18.78 -21.15
CA SER A 285 20.01 -19.55 -20.54
C SER A 285 19.45 -20.62 -21.47
N ALA A 286 19.58 -20.39 -22.78
CA ALA A 286 19.09 -21.29 -23.82
C ALA A 286 19.97 -22.53 -24.06
N MET A 287 21.15 -22.59 -23.43
CA MET A 287 22.10 -23.69 -23.56
C MET A 287 22.03 -24.65 -22.37
N SER A 288 21.90 -25.96 -22.64
CA SER A 288 22.10 -27.02 -21.63
C SER A 288 23.41 -27.77 -21.82
N ASP A 289 23.76 -28.60 -20.84
CA ASP A 289 24.93 -29.47 -20.89
C ASP A 289 24.59 -30.73 -21.71
N ASN A 290 25.57 -31.33 -22.38
CA ASN A 290 25.43 -32.61 -23.11
C ASN A 290 24.40 -32.60 -24.27
N SER A 291 24.36 -31.51 -25.06
CA SER A 291 23.48 -31.36 -26.22
C SER A 291 24.22 -30.83 -27.45
N ILE A 292 23.71 -31.12 -28.65
CA ILE A 292 24.21 -30.56 -29.91
C ILE A 292 23.50 -29.23 -30.18
N LYS A 293 24.26 -28.16 -30.38
CA LYS A 293 23.74 -26.79 -30.44
C LYS A 293 23.80 -26.22 -31.86
N TYR A 294 22.75 -25.50 -32.21
CA TYR A 294 22.59 -24.78 -33.47
C TYR A 294 22.09 -23.38 -33.17
N PHE A 295 22.82 -22.37 -33.61
CA PHE A 295 22.51 -20.97 -33.37
C PHE A 295 22.00 -20.32 -34.65
N ILE A 296 20.91 -19.55 -34.54
CA ILE A 296 20.32 -18.81 -35.65
C ILE A 296 19.92 -17.40 -35.20
N CYS A 297 20.15 -16.38 -36.04
CA CYS A 297 19.73 -15.02 -35.75
C CYS A 297 18.22 -14.84 -35.98
N GLU A 298 17.39 -15.23 -35.01
CA GLU A 298 15.94 -15.24 -35.10
C GLU A 298 15.28 -14.95 -33.74
N ASN A 299 14.08 -14.37 -33.77
CA ASN A 299 13.31 -14.11 -32.56
C ASN A 299 12.57 -15.37 -32.06
N HIS A 300 12.19 -15.38 -30.78
CA HIS A 300 11.67 -16.53 -30.06
C HIS A 300 10.49 -17.17 -30.79
N ASN A 301 9.46 -16.38 -31.13
CA ASN A 301 8.29 -16.83 -31.86
C ASN A 301 8.58 -17.20 -33.33
N GLY A 302 9.67 -16.67 -33.88
CA GLY A 302 10.17 -16.89 -35.23
C GLY A 302 10.76 -18.27 -35.43
N LEU A 303 11.39 -18.84 -34.40
CA LEU A 303 12.06 -20.15 -34.46
C LEU A 303 11.13 -21.25 -35.01
N ALA A 304 9.88 -21.31 -34.52
CA ALA A 304 8.89 -22.31 -34.94
C ALA A 304 8.37 -22.14 -36.39
N LYS A 305 8.66 -21.01 -37.05
CA LYS A 305 8.17 -20.69 -38.41
C LYS A 305 9.29 -20.38 -39.41
N ASN A 306 10.55 -20.33 -38.98
CA ASN A 306 11.68 -20.01 -39.82
C ASN A 306 12.04 -21.20 -40.72
N TRP A 307 12.13 -20.98 -42.04
CA TRP A 307 12.37 -22.05 -43.00
C TRP A 307 13.70 -22.78 -42.77
N ASN A 308 14.78 -22.05 -42.43
CA ASN A 308 16.08 -22.67 -42.16
C ASN A 308 16.02 -23.55 -40.90
N VAL A 309 15.24 -23.15 -39.88
CA VAL A 309 15.00 -23.98 -38.69
C VAL A 309 14.21 -25.23 -39.05
N LEU A 310 13.17 -25.11 -39.88
CA LEU A 310 12.36 -26.26 -40.30
C LEU A 310 13.18 -27.26 -41.15
N ASP A 311 14.02 -26.76 -42.05
CA ASP A 311 14.96 -27.57 -42.82
C ASP A 311 15.97 -28.28 -41.90
N LEU A 312 16.51 -27.57 -40.89
CA LEU A 312 17.40 -28.15 -39.90
C LEU A 312 16.70 -29.26 -39.09
N VAL A 313 15.47 -29.01 -38.62
CA VAL A 313 14.67 -29.99 -37.87
C VAL A 313 14.44 -31.25 -38.71
N GLU A 314 14.04 -31.12 -39.98
CA GLU A 314 13.90 -32.25 -40.90
C GLU A 314 15.23 -33.01 -41.06
N ASN A 315 16.34 -32.30 -41.24
CA ASN A 315 17.65 -32.93 -41.36
C ASN A 315 18.01 -33.73 -40.10
N ILE A 316 17.82 -33.15 -38.90
CA ILE A 316 18.08 -33.85 -37.62
C ILE A 316 17.23 -35.12 -37.51
N LEU A 317 15.96 -35.07 -37.92
CA LEU A 317 15.03 -36.20 -37.87
C LEU A 317 15.41 -37.33 -38.84
N ASN A 318 15.96 -36.99 -40.01
CA ASN A 318 16.34 -37.96 -41.05
C ASN A 318 17.75 -38.53 -40.85
N THR A 319 18.65 -37.84 -40.14
CA THR A 319 20.07 -38.23 -40.04
C THR A 319 20.34 -39.07 -38.78
N VAL A 320 21.14 -40.15 -38.95
CA VAL A 320 21.58 -41.05 -37.85
C VAL A 320 22.87 -40.53 -37.18
N SER A 321 23.52 -39.52 -37.75
CA SER A 321 24.73 -38.85 -37.26
C SER A 321 24.59 -37.32 -37.34
N ASP A 322 25.46 -36.57 -36.67
CA ASP A 322 25.45 -35.11 -36.61
C ASP A 322 25.22 -34.47 -37.99
N PRO A 323 24.15 -33.68 -38.17
CA PRO A 323 23.93 -32.97 -39.42
C PRO A 323 25.05 -31.92 -39.62
N ILE A 324 25.62 -31.88 -40.82
CA ILE A 324 26.63 -30.90 -41.21
C ILE A 324 25.98 -29.51 -41.16
N SER A 325 26.28 -28.71 -40.14
CA SER A 325 25.51 -27.51 -39.79
C SER A 325 26.21 -26.17 -40.01
N ASP A 326 27.46 -26.15 -40.46
CA ASP A 326 28.13 -24.89 -40.78
C ASP A 326 27.65 -24.35 -42.14
N SER A 327 26.68 -23.45 -42.07
CA SER A 327 26.24 -22.61 -43.18
C SER A 327 26.43 -21.14 -42.80
N SER A 328 26.25 -20.22 -43.74
CA SER A 328 26.26 -18.78 -43.42
C SER A 328 25.12 -18.36 -42.49
N VAL A 329 24.09 -19.20 -42.30
CA VAL A 329 22.84 -18.87 -41.60
C VAL A 329 22.73 -19.55 -40.23
N ILE A 330 23.15 -20.81 -40.14
CA ILE A 330 23.13 -21.61 -38.92
C ILE A 330 24.58 -21.85 -38.49
N LYS A 331 24.86 -21.58 -37.21
CA LYS A 331 26.18 -21.73 -36.59
C LYS A 331 26.16 -22.88 -35.58
N SER A 332 27.28 -23.59 -35.43
CA SER A 332 27.43 -24.61 -34.38
C SER A 332 28.35 -24.20 -33.22
N ASP A 333 29.17 -23.17 -33.40
CA ASP A 333 30.08 -22.67 -32.36
C ASP A 333 29.47 -21.47 -31.62
N TYR A 334 29.42 -21.55 -30.28
CA TYR A 334 28.99 -20.45 -29.44
C TYR A 334 29.95 -19.24 -29.55
N GLU A 335 31.23 -19.48 -29.77
CA GLU A 335 32.23 -18.41 -29.86
C GLU A 335 31.98 -17.48 -31.05
N GLU A 336 31.29 -17.96 -32.09
CA GLU A 336 30.89 -17.13 -33.25
C GLU A 336 29.70 -16.22 -32.97
N VAL A 337 28.90 -16.50 -31.92
CA VAL A 337 27.63 -15.82 -31.66
C VAL A 337 27.57 -15.13 -30.30
N LYS A 338 28.50 -15.42 -29.38
CA LYS A 338 28.53 -14.85 -28.03
C LYS A 338 28.57 -13.32 -28.02
N ASP A 339 29.27 -12.73 -28.99
CA ASP A 339 29.50 -11.29 -29.13
C ASP A 339 28.48 -10.64 -30.06
N ALA A 340 27.56 -11.41 -30.65
CA ALA A 340 26.45 -10.90 -31.46
C ALA A 340 25.36 -10.24 -30.60
N SER A 341 25.76 -9.50 -29.57
CA SER A 341 24.89 -8.77 -28.67
C SER A 341 24.20 -7.60 -29.39
N PHE A 342 23.09 -7.15 -28.82
CA PHE A 342 22.34 -6.02 -29.34
C PHE A 342 23.21 -4.76 -29.40
N SER A 343 23.25 -4.13 -30.57
CA SER A 343 23.83 -2.80 -30.79
C SER A 343 22.79 -1.93 -31.50
N GLY A 344 22.58 -0.72 -31.00
CA GLY A 344 21.53 0.16 -31.49
C GLY A 344 21.17 1.26 -30.51
N ASN A 345 20.18 2.07 -30.86
CA ASN A 345 19.71 3.17 -30.01
C ASN A 345 18.35 2.83 -29.41
N VAL A 346 18.19 3.11 -28.12
CA VAL A 346 16.97 2.86 -27.37
C VAL A 346 16.46 4.17 -26.80
N ILE A 347 15.26 4.57 -27.20
CA ILE A 347 14.56 5.71 -26.60
C ILE A 347 13.79 5.19 -25.39
N LYS A 348 14.08 5.74 -24.22
CA LYS A 348 13.39 5.44 -22.97
C LYS A 348 12.47 6.61 -22.62
N VAL A 349 11.18 6.33 -22.47
CA VAL A 349 10.16 7.28 -22.00
C VAL A 349 9.57 6.73 -20.70
N ALA A 350 9.88 7.37 -19.58
CA ALA A 350 9.36 7.02 -18.27
C ALA A 350 8.31 8.07 -17.84
N CYS A 351 7.07 7.63 -17.62
CA CYS A 351 5.95 8.50 -17.25
C CYS A 351 4.98 7.75 -16.33
N PRO A 352 4.65 8.28 -15.13
CA PRO A 352 3.79 7.60 -14.16
C PRO A 352 2.32 7.52 -14.59
N VAL A 353 1.96 8.19 -15.67
CA VAL A 353 0.65 8.18 -16.28
C VAL A 353 0.71 7.53 -17.65
N THR A 354 -0.43 7.06 -18.16
CA THR A 354 -0.47 6.45 -19.49
C THR A 354 -0.10 7.47 -20.55
N VAL A 355 0.76 7.07 -21.49
CA VAL A 355 1.19 7.86 -22.64
C VAL A 355 0.82 7.19 -23.96
N SER A 356 0.67 8.00 -25.00
CA SER A 356 0.63 7.61 -26.40
C SER A 356 1.89 8.13 -27.09
N LEU A 357 2.50 7.29 -27.92
CA LEU A 357 3.71 7.56 -28.67
C LEU A 357 3.41 7.37 -30.16
N SER A 358 3.69 8.39 -30.97
CA SER A 358 3.49 8.36 -32.42
C SER A 358 4.70 8.92 -33.18
N ASP A 359 4.82 8.54 -34.45
CA ASP A 359 5.77 9.15 -35.39
C ASP A 359 5.21 10.46 -35.97
N GLU A 360 6.00 11.21 -36.74
CA GLU A 360 5.52 12.47 -37.32
C GLU A 360 4.35 12.35 -38.31
N ASN A 361 4.10 11.15 -38.83
CA ASN A 361 3.04 10.88 -39.79
C ASN A 361 1.74 10.49 -39.06
N GLY A 362 1.77 10.43 -37.73
CA GLY A 362 0.66 9.99 -36.89
C GLY A 362 0.61 8.47 -36.70
N ASN A 363 1.59 7.71 -37.22
CA ASN A 363 1.60 6.27 -37.01
C ASN A 363 1.93 5.96 -35.55
N ILE A 364 1.21 5.01 -34.98
CA ILE A 364 1.32 4.70 -33.55
C ILE A 364 2.51 3.80 -33.30
N ILE A 365 3.38 4.23 -32.40
CA ILE A 365 4.53 3.48 -31.91
C ILE A 365 4.11 2.66 -30.68
N TYR A 366 3.36 3.26 -29.76
CA TYR A 366 2.86 2.65 -28.52
C TYR A 366 1.67 3.44 -27.96
N GLY A 367 0.66 2.78 -27.38
CA GLY A 367 -0.47 3.45 -26.73
C GLY A 367 -1.84 2.97 -27.19
N SER A 368 -2.90 3.72 -26.83
CA SER A 368 -4.28 3.39 -27.19
C SER A 368 -4.71 4.11 -28.47
N ILE A 369 -5.55 3.44 -29.26
CA ILE A 369 -6.04 3.92 -30.56
C ILE A 369 -7.54 4.13 -30.44
N GLU A 370 -8.03 5.29 -30.87
CA GLU A 370 -9.43 5.41 -31.30
C GLU A 370 -9.51 4.84 -32.73
N ILE A 371 -9.70 3.52 -32.85
CA ILE A 371 -9.78 2.84 -34.16
C ILE A 371 -11.05 3.32 -34.88
N LEU A 372 -10.92 3.89 -36.08
CA LEU A 372 -12.05 4.36 -36.89
C LEU A 372 -12.33 3.49 -38.13
N ASP A 373 -11.39 2.67 -38.62
CA ASP A 373 -11.63 1.73 -39.74
C ASP A 373 -10.71 0.48 -39.77
N ASP A 374 -10.95 -0.40 -40.76
CA ASP A 374 -10.28 -1.71 -40.93
C ASP A 374 -8.88 -1.61 -41.58
N GLU A 375 -8.54 -0.50 -42.27
CA GLU A 375 -7.21 -0.29 -42.87
C GLU A 375 -6.15 0.03 -41.79
N ASP A 376 -6.54 0.79 -40.76
CA ASP A 376 -5.72 1.09 -39.57
C ASP A 376 -5.25 -0.19 -38.85
N ILE A 377 -6.05 -1.25 -38.89
CA ILE A 377 -5.76 -2.53 -38.23
C ILE A 377 -4.65 -3.30 -38.96
N GLU A 378 -4.63 -3.30 -40.30
CA GLU A 378 -3.58 -3.98 -41.07
C GLU A 378 -2.21 -3.30 -40.93
N GLU A 379 -2.18 -1.96 -40.81
CA GLU A 379 -0.94 -1.20 -40.62
C GLU A 379 -0.32 -1.41 -39.23
N LEU A 380 -1.15 -1.60 -38.19
CA LEU A 380 -0.70 -1.99 -36.84
C LEU A 380 0.02 -3.33 -36.79
N PHE A 381 -0.30 -4.28 -37.68
CA PHE A 381 0.37 -5.57 -37.74
C PHE A 381 1.66 -5.55 -38.57
N SER A 382 2.01 -4.41 -39.19
CA SER A 382 3.33 -4.23 -39.78
C SER A 382 4.32 -3.96 -38.65
N GLU A 383 5.26 -4.87 -38.39
CA GLU A 383 6.28 -4.78 -37.34
C GLU A 383 7.29 -3.63 -37.60
N LYS A 384 6.82 -2.38 -37.69
CA LYS A 384 7.66 -1.22 -38.05
C LYS A 384 8.49 -0.73 -36.86
N TYR A 385 7.97 -0.85 -35.64
CA TYR A 385 8.65 -0.44 -34.41
C TYR A 385 8.73 -1.60 -33.42
N GLU A 386 9.91 -1.77 -32.84
CA GLU A 386 10.13 -2.79 -31.82
C GLU A 386 10.07 -2.10 -30.45
N VAL A 387 9.10 -2.45 -29.60
CA VAL A 387 8.84 -1.78 -28.31
C VAL A 387 8.86 -2.78 -27.15
N SER A 388 9.38 -2.37 -25.99
CA SER A 388 9.26 -3.10 -24.72
C SER A 388 8.82 -2.16 -23.61
N THR A 389 8.09 -2.67 -22.61
CA THR A 389 7.58 -1.84 -21.50
C THR A 389 7.79 -2.49 -20.14
N ILE A 390 8.07 -1.73 -19.08
CA ILE A 390 8.02 -2.21 -17.69
C ILE A 390 7.40 -1.12 -16.82
N GLU A 391 6.26 -1.44 -16.22
CA GLU A 391 5.37 -0.47 -15.56
C GLU A 391 5.17 0.82 -16.38
N ASN A 392 5.80 1.90 -15.94
CA ASN A 392 5.64 3.26 -16.43
C ASN A 392 6.72 3.66 -17.46
N THR A 393 7.61 2.72 -17.79
CA THR A 393 8.73 2.94 -18.69
C THR A 393 8.51 2.22 -20.02
N THR A 394 8.59 2.96 -21.12
CA THR A 394 8.51 2.46 -22.50
C THR A 394 9.88 2.57 -23.16
N TYR A 395 10.33 1.50 -23.79
CA TYR A 395 11.58 1.39 -24.56
C TYR A 395 11.25 1.23 -26.03
N ILE A 396 11.65 2.19 -26.86
CA ILE A 396 11.50 2.17 -28.32
C ILE A 396 12.87 1.89 -28.92
N PHE A 397 12.98 0.83 -29.71
CA PHE A 397 14.24 0.42 -30.29
C PHE A 397 14.33 0.92 -31.73
N VAL A 398 15.38 1.68 -32.02
CA VAL A 398 15.55 2.37 -33.29
C VAL A 398 16.55 1.62 -34.16
N ASN A 399 16.05 0.96 -35.22
CA ASN A 399 16.88 0.22 -36.17
C ASN A 399 17.61 1.17 -37.14
N GLU A 400 18.82 0.80 -37.59
CA GLU A 400 19.60 1.61 -38.54
C GLU A 400 18.89 1.83 -39.88
N GLU A 401 18.05 0.90 -40.33
CA GLU A 401 17.24 1.05 -41.56
C GLU A 401 16.24 2.22 -41.44
N ILE A 402 15.65 2.43 -40.26
CA ILE A 402 14.77 3.58 -39.93
C ILE A 402 15.59 4.89 -39.97
N LEU A 403 16.90 4.81 -39.74
CA LEU A 403 17.83 5.94 -39.70
C LEU A 403 18.53 6.22 -41.06
N THR A 404 18.24 5.46 -42.13
CA THR A 404 18.88 5.68 -43.45
C THR A 404 18.48 6.98 -44.13
N SER A 405 19.34 7.46 -45.03
CA SER A 405 19.52 8.84 -45.51
C SER A 405 18.37 9.51 -46.29
N ASN A 406 17.20 8.90 -46.41
CA ASN A 406 16.07 9.43 -47.20
C ASN A 406 14.81 9.79 -46.39
N ASN A 407 14.79 9.64 -45.05
CA ASN A 407 13.66 10.09 -44.22
C ASN A 407 14.01 11.37 -43.42
N PRO A 408 13.55 12.55 -43.88
CA PRO A 408 13.86 13.86 -43.27
C PRO A 408 13.04 14.18 -42.01
N ASN A 409 12.12 13.30 -41.64
CA ASN A 409 11.30 13.48 -40.46
C ASN A 409 11.63 12.35 -39.47
N ARG A 410 12.07 12.73 -38.26
CA ARG A 410 12.53 11.82 -37.21
C ARG A 410 12.04 12.33 -35.87
N LYS A 411 10.74 12.24 -35.64
CA LYS A 411 10.16 12.67 -34.37
C LYS A 411 9.43 11.54 -33.67
N VAL A 412 9.54 11.51 -32.35
CA VAL A 412 8.61 10.80 -31.48
C VAL A 412 7.76 11.85 -30.79
N ILE A 413 6.46 11.80 -31.02
CA ILE A 413 5.46 12.62 -30.37
C ILE A 413 5.01 11.87 -29.12
N ILE A 414 5.05 12.56 -27.97
CA ILE A 414 4.67 12.01 -26.67
C ILE A 414 3.46 12.79 -26.17
N GLU A 415 2.36 12.08 -25.94
CA GLU A 415 1.11 12.62 -25.42
C GLU A 415 0.70 11.85 -24.16
N ALA A 416 0.11 12.52 -23.18
CA ALA A 416 -0.30 11.90 -21.93
C ALA A 416 -1.80 12.06 -21.66
N TYR A 417 -2.40 11.01 -21.08
CA TYR A 417 -3.82 11.01 -20.74
C TYR A 417 -4.13 11.66 -19.38
N ASP A 418 -3.11 11.90 -18.57
CA ASP A 418 -3.19 12.57 -17.27
C ASP A 418 -1.88 13.37 -17.03
N SER A 419 -1.73 14.00 -15.87
CA SER A 419 -0.53 14.78 -15.54
C SER A 419 0.48 14.00 -14.71
N GLY A 420 1.75 14.06 -15.12
CA GLY A 420 2.83 13.43 -14.38
C GLY A 420 4.21 13.91 -14.83
N PRO A 421 5.25 13.71 -13.99
CA PRO A 421 6.63 13.94 -14.39
C PRO A 421 7.08 12.92 -15.44
N THR A 422 7.65 13.39 -16.53
CA THR A 422 8.10 12.57 -17.66
C THR A 422 9.59 12.74 -17.86
N SER A 423 10.32 11.63 -17.82
CA SER A 423 11.75 11.57 -18.16
C SER A 423 11.91 10.90 -19.53
N VAL A 424 12.75 11.50 -20.38
CA VAL A 424 13.11 10.95 -21.70
C VAL A 424 14.63 10.81 -21.78
N SER A 425 15.11 9.68 -22.28
CA SER A 425 16.52 9.48 -22.60
C SER A 425 16.72 8.63 -23.85
N ILE A 426 17.92 8.69 -24.41
CA ILE A 426 18.37 7.88 -25.53
C ILE A 426 19.66 7.17 -25.11
N GLU A 427 19.64 5.85 -25.14
CA GLU A 427 20.75 4.98 -24.77
C GLU A 427 21.35 4.35 -26.03
N LYS A 428 22.67 4.52 -26.22
CA LYS A 428 23.41 3.82 -27.27
C LYS A 428 24.01 2.54 -26.71
N TYR A 429 23.53 1.40 -27.22
CA TYR A 429 24.05 0.07 -26.92
C TYR A 429 25.13 -0.30 -27.94
N GLU A 430 26.26 -0.78 -27.43
CA GLU A 430 27.29 -1.45 -28.22
C GLU A 430 27.64 -2.77 -27.53
N ASN A 431 27.40 -3.88 -28.24
CA ASN A 431 27.60 -5.23 -27.74
C ASN A 431 26.90 -5.47 -26.37
N GLY A 432 25.63 -5.07 -26.26
CA GLY A 432 24.81 -5.25 -25.05
C GLY A 432 25.13 -4.27 -23.92
N ASN A 433 26.18 -3.45 -24.03
CA ASN A 433 26.54 -2.48 -23.01
C ASN A 433 26.11 -1.08 -23.42
N VAL A 434 25.52 -0.32 -22.49
CA VAL A 434 25.26 1.11 -22.70
C VAL A 434 26.61 1.84 -22.70
N LYS A 435 26.92 2.52 -23.81
CA LYS A 435 28.17 3.31 -23.95
C LYS A 435 27.95 4.79 -23.77
N LYS A 436 26.76 5.25 -24.16
CA LYS A 436 26.43 6.66 -24.17
C LYS A 436 24.96 6.85 -23.82
N ILE A 437 24.69 7.86 -23.01
CA ILE A 437 23.33 8.24 -22.62
C ILE A 437 23.14 9.71 -22.96
N THR A 438 22.06 10.01 -23.67
CA THR A 438 21.57 11.36 -23.92
C THR A 438 20.29 11.54 -23.11
N THR A 439 20.29 12.39 -22.09
CA THR A 439 19.13 12.66 -21.24
C THR A 439 18.60 14.06 -21.44
N PHE A 440 17.35 14.27 -21.05
CA PHE A 440 16.71 15.59 -21.01
C PHE A 440 16.21 15.84 -19.59
N ASP A 441 16.16 17.11 -19.18
CA ASP A 441 15.54 17.50 -17.91
C ASP A 441 14.11 16.94 -17.85
N THR A 442 13.74 16.40 -16.69
CA THR A 442 12.39 15.89 -16.46
C THR A 442 11.41 17.06 -16.53
N PHE A 443 10.26 16.85 -17.18
CA PHE A 443 9.21 17.85 -17.34
C PHE A 443 7.85 17.31 -16.91
N ASN A 444 6.93 18.17 -16.48
CA ASN A 444 5.56 17.76 -16.21
C ASN A 444 4.75 17.77 -17.51
N ILE A 445 4.32 16.59 -17.97
CA ILE A 445 3.36 16.47 -19.07
C ILE A 445 1.92 16.51 -18.52
N ASN A 446 0.97 16.89 -19.37
CA ASN A 446 -0.48 16.79 -19.12
C ASN A 446 -1.22 16.73 -20.48
N PRO A 447 -2.55 16.49 -20.50
CA PRO A 447 -3.30 16.35 -21.76
C PRO A 447 -3.28 17.56 -22.72
N ASN A 448 -2.82 18.73 -22.26
CA ASN A 448 -2.71 19.94 -23.10
C ASN A 448 -1.28 20.20 -23.60
N ILE A 449 -0.30 19.37 -23.22
CA ILE A 449 1.10 19.48 -23.62
C ILE A 449 1.44 18.36 -24.58
N ASN A 450 1.93 18.71 -25.76
CA ASN A 450 2.56 17.78 -26.69
C ASN A 450 4.09 17.91 -26.55
N ALA A 451 4.78 16.79 -26.35
CA ALA A 451 6.23 16.75 -26.30
C ALA A 451 6.81 16.08 -27.56
N GLU A 452 7.50 16.85 -28.40
CA GLU A 452 8.14 16.37 -29.63
C GLU A 452 9.63 16.10 -29.42
N LEU A 453 10.05 14.84 -29.37
CA LEU A 453 11.46 14.45 -29.40
C LEU A 453 11.96 14.43 -30.85
N LYS A 454 12.79 15.39 -31.23
CA LYS A 454 13.50 15.43 -32.51
C LYS A 454 14.79 14.62 -32.42
N ILE A 455 14.93 13.64 -33.30
CA ILE A 455 16.05 12.68 -33.32
C ILE A 455 17.03 13.02 -34.45
N VAL A 456 18.29 13.23 -34.10
CA VAL A 456 19.39 13.48 -35.05
C VAL A 456 20.32 12.27 -35.12
N ASN A 457 21.03 12.05 -36.24
CA ASN A 457 21.84 10.83 -36.52
C ASN A 457 22.77 10.40 -35.36
N ASP A 458 23.49 11.34 -34.75
CA ASP A 458 24.42 11.04 -33.66
C ASP A 458 23.79 11.22 -32.27
N PHE A 459 22.50 11.54 -32.23
CA PHE A 459 21.68 11.87 -31.06
C PHE A 459 22.17 13.05 -30.19
N ILE A 460 23.41 13.51 -30.38
CA ILE A 460 24.07 14.63 -29.73
C ILE A 460 23.24 15.92 -29.84
N ASP A 461 22.62 16.16 -30.98
CA ASP A 461 21.83 17.36 -31.25
C ASP A 461 20.31 17.13 -31.11
N SER A 462 19.89 16.02 -30.52
CA SER A 462 18.46 15.73 -30.30
C SER A 462 17.86 16.74 -29.33
N GLN A 463 16.60 17.12 -29.53
CA GLN A 463 15.93 18.14 -28.72
C GLN A 463 14.50 17.72 -28.43
N ILE A 464 13.95 18.15 -27.28
CA ILE A 464 12.52 18.02 -27.00
C ILE A 464 11.88 19.41 -27.08
N ILE A 465 10.78 19.51 -27.82
CA ILE A 465 9.96 20.71 -27.85
C ILE A 465 8.66 20.41 -27.11
N LEU A 466 8.37 21.19 -26.08
CA LEU A 466 7.10 21.14 -25.36
C LEU A 466 6.20 22.25 -25.88
N SER A 467 5.07 21.87 -26.46
CA SER A 467 4.07 22.80 -26.99
C SER A 467 2.78 22.70 -26.17
N GLU A 468 2.36 23.82 -25.57
CA GLU A 468 1.10 23.93 -24.83
C GLU A 468 0.20 24.97 -25.49
N THR A 469 -1.08 24.66 -25.63
CA THR A 469 -2.04 25.56 -26.29
C THR A 469 -2.08 26.92 -25.59
N GLY A 470 -1.65 27.98 -26.30
CA GLY A 470 -1.68 29.35 -25.79
C GLY A 470 -0.45 29.79 -24.98
N LYS A 471 0.63 28.98 -24.95
CA LYS A 471 1.94 29.37 -24.41
C LYS A 471 3.03 29.24 -25.48
N ASP A 472 4.16 29.90 -25.25
CA ASP A 472 5.35 29.74 -26.08
C ASP A 472 5.96 28.34 -25.88
N ASP A 473 6.53 27.78 -26.96
CA ASP A 473 7.20 26.49 -26.92
C ASP A 473 8.41 26.52 -25.97
N VAL A 474 8.58 25.46 -25.18
CA VAL A 474 9.76 25.27 -24.33
C VAL A 474 10.69 24.26 -24.98
N LEU A 475 11.94 24.65 -25.19
CA LEU A 475 12.98 23.79 -25.75
C LEU A 475 13.82 23.16 -24.63
N LEU A 476 13.85 21.83 -24.58
CA LEU A 476 14.78 21.07 -23.75
C LEU A 476 15.95 20.58 -24.61
N VAL A 477 17.15 20.94 -24.18
CA VAL A 477 18.41 20.54 -24.82
C VAL A 477 18.98 19.29 -24.15
N PRO A 478 19.76 18.48 -24.87
CA PRO A 478 20.25 17.21 -24.35
C PRO A 478 21.43 17.43 -23.38
N ASN A 479 21.52 16.59 -22.36
CA ASN A 479 22.72 16.35 -21.60
C ASN A 479 23.33 15.01 -22.02
N ILE A 480 24.62 14.99 -22.35
CA ILE A 480 25.28 13.85 -22.96
C ILE A 480 26.31 13.30 -21.98
N ILE A 481 26.26 11.99 -21.76
CA ILE A 481 27.12 11.28 -20.83
C ILE A 481 27.76 10.11 -21.55
N ASP A 482 29.09 10.13 -21.63
CA ASP A 482 29.90 9.02 -22.10
C ASP A 482 30.29 8.16 -20.89
N LEU A 483 29.95 6.87 -20.92
CA LEU A 483 30.20 5.93 -19.83
C LEU A 483 31.61 5.31 -20.00
N GLU A 484 32.65 6.06 -19.63
CA GLU A 484 34.00 5.52 -19.39
C GLU A 484 34.19 5.24 -17.88
N GLU A 485 34.96 4.20 -17.51
CA GLU A 485 34.99 3.66 -16.14
C GLU A 485 35.42 4.63 -15.02
N LYS A 486 34.63 4.60 -13.93
CA LYS A 486 34.98 4.77 -12.51
C LYS A 486 35.66 6.07 -12.08
N ASP A 487 34.89 7.15 -12.04
CA ASP A 487 35.01 8.14 -10.98
C ASP A 487 34.03 7.82 -9.82
N GLU A 488 34.40 8.21 -8.60
CA GLU A 488 33.50 8.17 -7.46
C GLU A 488 32.32 9.13 -7.72
N ILE A 489 31.09 8.58 -7.75
CA ILE A 489 29.90 9.37 -8.04
C ILE A 489 29.51 10.18 -6.81
N ILE A 490 29.58 11.51 -6.93
CA ILE A 490 29.05 12.43 -5.93
C ILE A 490 27.57 12.66 -6.26
N LEU A 491 26.70 12.32 -5.32
CA LEU A 491 25.25 12.46 -5.46
C LEU A 491 24.83 13.94 -5.35
N PRO A 492 23.72 14.35 -6.00
CA PRO A 492 23.18 15.68 -5.84
C PRO A 492 22.70 15.94 -4.41
N LYS A 493 22.46 17.19 -4.03
CA LYS A 493 21.86 17.51 -2.72
C LYS A 493 20.79 18.57 -2.82
N THR A 494 19.53 18.19 -2.57
CA THR A 494 18.39 19.14 -2.60
C THR A 494 18.44 20.09 -1.42
N VAL A 495 18.30 21.38 -1.69
CA VAL A 495 18.08 22.44 -0.70
C VAL A 495 16.63 22.89 -0.80
N PHE A 496 15.92 22.87 0.31
CA PHE A 496 14.48 23.16 0.34
C PHE A 496 14.10 23.77 1.69
N ASN A 497 12.93 24.39 1.71
CA ASN A 497 12.35 24.98 2.89
C ASN A 497 10.84 24.66 2.96
N ILE A 498 10.31 24.47 4.18
CA ILE A 498 8.89 24.34 4.42
C ILE A 498 8.45 25.51 5.29
N THR A 499 7.53 26.31 4.77
CA THR A 499 6.93 27.42 5.50
C THR A 499 5.45 27.16 5.76
N ALA A 500 4.93 27.66 6.88
CA ALA A 500 3.51 27.66 7.19
C ALA A 500 3.17 28.94 7.96
N ASP A 501 1.88 29.18 8.24
CA ASP A 501 1.44 30.29 9.10
C ASP A 501 2.14 30.25 10.48
N ASP A 502 2.30 29.05 11.04
CA ASP A 502 3.05 28.77 12.27
C ASP A 502 3.81 27.45 12.12
N VAL A 503 5.05 27.40 12.61
CA VAL A 503 5.92 26.21 12.53
C VAL A 503 6.67 26.04 13.84
N ILE A 504 6.69 24.81 14.35
CA ILE A 504 7.53 24.37 15.47
C ILE A 504 8.34 23.17 15.03
N VAL A 505 9.65 23.20 15.28
CA VAL A 505 10.54 22.05 15.08
C VAL A 505 10.83 21.42 16.45
N PRO A 506 10.38 20.18 16.72
CA PRO A 506 10.63 19.54 18.00
C PRO A 506 12.11 19.20 18.16
N GLU A 507 12.74 19.59 19.28
CA GLU A 507 14.17 19.40 19.52
C GLU A 507 14.61 17.93 19.43
N LYS A 508 13.75 17.00 19.89
CA LYS A 508 14.01 15.57 19.91
C LYS A 508 13.86 14.90 18.53
N TYR A 509 13.15 15.55 17.60
CA TYR A 509 12.80 14.99 16.30
C TYR A 509 13.02 16.04 15.20
N PRO A 510 14.29 16.27 14.78
CA PRO A 510 14.64 17.34 13.83
C PRO A 510 14.05 17.14 12.43
N ASN A 511 13.65 15.91 12.08
CA ASN A 511 12.96 15.58 10.83
C ASN A 511 11.43 15.65 10.95
N SER A 512 10.92 16.29 12.00
CA SER A 512 9.49 16.49 12.23
C SER A 512 9.20 17.98 12.37
N ILE A 513 8.03 18.40 11.90
CA ILE A 513 7.53 19.76 12.11
C ILE A 513 6.06 19.72 12.53
N VAL A 514 5.67 20.61 13.44
CA VAL A 514 4.27 20.86 13.77
C VAL A 514 3.88 22.18 13.11
N VAL A 515 2.80 22.14 12.32
CA VAL A 515 2.38 23.24 11.48
C VAL A 515 0.89 23.52 11.64
N SER A 516 0.51 24.78 11.42
CA SER A 516 -0.89 25.20 11.39
C SER A 516 -1.48 25.11 9.97
N GLU A 517 -1.73 26.24 9.31
CA GLU A 517 -2.29 26.29 7.94
C GLU A 517 -1.29 26.84 6.92
N ASN A 518 -1.68 26.83 5.64
CA ASN A 518 -0.91 27.38 4.51
C ASN A 518 0.52 26.83 4.41
N VAL A 519 0.65 25.51 4.47
CA VAL A 519 1.95 24.85 4.35
C VAL A 519 2.41 24.89 2.89
N VAL A 520 3.62 25.41 2.67
CA VAL A 520 4.25 25.59 1.36
C VAL A 520 5.62 24.94 1.38
N LEU A 521 5.89 24.08 0.41
CA LEU A 521 7.22 23.57 0.11
C LEU A 521 7.88 24.49 -0.93
N THR A 522 9.10 24.92 -0.65
CA THR A 522 9.92 25.70 -1.59
C THR A 522 11.19 24.92 -1.90
N SER A 523 11.45 24.67 -3.19
CA SER A 523 12.75 24.16 -3.64
C SER A 523 13.69 25.36 -3.81
N GLU A 524 14.70 25.48 -2.95
CA GLU A 524 15.67 26.59 -3.03
C GLU A 524 16.76 26.33 -4.08
N GLY A 525 16.93 25.07 -4.48
CA GLY A 525 17.86 24.64 -5.49
C GLY A 525 18.42 23.25 -5.20
N VAL A 526 19.43 22.87 -5.98
CA VAL A 526 20.11 21.59 -5.82
C VAL A 526 21.61 21.84 -5.97
N GLU A 527 22.39 21.40 -4.98
CA GLU A 527 23.84 21.32 -5.14
C GLU A 527 24.15 20.19 -6.12
N LYS A 528 24.77 20.55 -7.25
CA LYS A 528 25.09 19.60 -8.32
C LYS A 528 26.16 18.61 -7.86
N GLY A 529 25.92 17.32 -8.07
CA GLY A 529 26.90 16.25 -7.91
C GLY A 529 27.79 16.07 -9.14
N SER A 530 28.22 14.83 -9.41
CA SER A 530 29.05 14.49 -10.58
C SER A 530 28.34 14.75 -11.91
N TYR A 531 27.03 14.54 -11.97
CA TYR A 531 26.22 14.69 -13.18
C TYR A 531 25.21 15.85 -13.04
N SER A 532 24.67 16.34 -14.16
CA SER A 532 23.64 17.37 -14.11
C SER A 532 22.36 16.82 -13.48
N ILE A 533 21.60 17.71 -12.84
CA ILE A 533 20.33 17.36 -12.22
C ILE A 533 19.33 17.05 -13.32
N ASN A 534 18.63 15.93 -13.18
CA ASN A 534 17.53 15.54 -14.05
C ASN A 534 16.17 15.99 -13.49
N GLY A 535 16.01 16.08 -12.17
CA GLY A 535 14.79 16.62 -11.55
C GLY A 535 14.78 16.49 -10.03
N THR A 536 13.94 17.28 -9.36
CA THR A 536 13.68 17.20 -7.91
C THR A 536 12.24 16.74 -7.68
N PHE A 537 12.08 15.71 -6.85
CA PHE A 537 10.84 14.98 -6.69
C PHE A 537 10.38 15.01 -5.25
N TYR A 538 9.07 15.18 -5.04
CA TYR A 538 8.45 15.09 -3.73
C TYR A 538 7.16 14.25 -3.75
N SER A 539 6.84 13.60 -2.64
CA SER A 539 5.56 12.94 -2.42
C SER A 539 5.04 13.19 -1.02
N ILE A 540 3.73 13.01 -0.83
CA ILE A 540 3.05 13.13 0.46
C ILE A 540 2.23 11.86 0.68
N ASN A 541 2.38 11.23 1.84
CA ASN A 541 1.62 10.05 2.27
C ASN A 541 1.67 8.88 1.26
N GLY A 542 2.83 8.64 0.64
CA GLY A 542 3.02 7.56 -0.32
C GLY A 542 2.29 7.74 -1.67
N ASN A 543 1.77 8.94 -1.96
CA ASN A 543 1.23 9.26 -3.29
C ASN A 543 2.34 9.30 -4.34
N SER A 544 1.96 9.30 -5.63
CA SER A 544 2.92 9.42 -6.74
C SER A 544 3.81 10.65 -6.62
N PHE A 545 5.09 10.49 -6.94
CA PHE A 545 6.06 11.58 -6.95
C PHE A 545 5.66 12.66 -7.95
N LYS A 546 5.89 13.91 -7.55
CA LYS A 546 5.67 15.12 -8.35
C LYS A 546 6.97 15.87 -8.51
N LEU A 547 7.17 16.49 -9.67
CA LEU A 547 8.32 17.35 -9.93
C LEU A 547 8.12 18.72 -9.26
N ILE A 548 9.19 19.26 -8.68
CA ILE A 548 9.28 20.65 -8.21
C ILE A 548 10.53 21.28 -8.83
N SER A 549 10.36 22.44 -9.45
CA SER A 549 11.46 23.14 -10.14
C SER A 549 12.31 23.93 -9.13
N PRO A 550 13.61 24.15 -9.39
CA PRO A 550 14.41 25.06 -8.59
C PRO A 550 13.79 26.46 -8.51
N GLY A 551 13.63 27.00 -7.31
CA GLY A 551 12.99 28.28 -7.03
C GLY A 551 11.45 28.24 -6.98
N GLU A 552 10.83 27.08 -7.22
CA GLU A 552 9.38 26.92 -7.18
C GLU A 552 8.86 26.75 -5.74
N SER A 553 7.72 27.40 -5.45
CA SER A 553 6.99 27.26 -4.19
C SER A 553 5.61 26.69 -4.45
N ILE A 554 5.27 25.58 -3.78
CA ILE A 554 4.02 24.85 -3.98
C ILE A 554 3.25 24.67 -2.68
N PRO A 555 1.92 24.95 -2.66
CA PRO A 555 1.09 24.69 -1.49
C PRO A 555 0.87 23.18 -1.33
N LEU A 556 1.12 22.66 -0.13
CA LEU A 556 0.92 21.26 0.20
C LEU A 556 -0.52 21.01 0.67
N LYS A 557 -1.17 20.00 0.09
CA LYS A 557 -2.47 19.52 0.54
C LYS A 557 -2.27 18.42 1.59
N LEU A 558 -2.37 18.80 2.86
CA LEU A 558 -2.14 17.92 4.01
C LEU A 558 -3.45 17.55 4.71
N LEU A 559 -3.50 16.33 5.24
CA LEU A 559 -4.57 15.88 6.14
C LEU A 559 -4.28 16.37 7.56
N THR A 560 -5.31 16.52 8.40
CA THR A 560 -5.12 16.74 9.83
C THR A 560 -4.37 15.57 10.46
N GLY A 561 -3.41 15.85 11.34
CA GLY A 561 -2.54 14.84 11.94
C GLY A 561 -1.22 14.67 11.19
N ILE A 562 -0.65 13.46 11.24
CA ILE A 562 0.67 13.18 10.65
C ILE A 562 0.58 13.03 9.13
N ASN A 563 1.49 13.69 8.43
CA ASN A 563 1.72 13.52 7.00
C ASN A 563 3.20 13.24 6.77
N GLU A 564 3.52 12.17 6.05
CA GLU A 564 4.90 11.85 5.69
C GLU A 564 5.20 12.49 4.33
N MET A 565 6.22 13.34 4.27
CA MET A 565 6.76 13.88 3.03
C MET A 565 8.09 13.22 2.70
N VAL A 566 8.27 12.80 1.45
CA VAL A 566 9.55 12.31 0.93
C VAL A 566 10.03 13.27 -0.16
N LEU A 567 11.29 13.70 -0.12
CA LEU A 567 11.89 14.65 -1.05
C LEU A 567 13.33 14.27 -1.42
N PHE A 568 13.69 14.38 -2.71
CA PHE A 568 15.04 14.09 -3.21
C PHE A 568 15.25 14.57 -4.65
N SER A 569 16.51 14.62 -5.09
CA SER A 569 16.89 14.91 -6.48
C SER A 569 17.53 13.72 -7.21
N LYS A 570 17.25 13.66 -8.52
CA LYS A 570 17.81 12.74 -9.51
C LYS A 570 18.87 13.43 -10.33
N ASP A 571 19.98 12.76 -10.61
CA ASP A 571 20.89 13.20 -11.65
C ASP A 571 20.58 12.56 -13.01
N SER A 572 21.30 12.96 -14.05
CA SER A 572 21.11 12.48 -15.42
C SER A 572 21.46 11.00 -15.65
N LEU A 573 22.15 10.32 -14.73
CA LEU A 573 22.33 8.86 -14.77
C LEU A 573 21.29 8.11 -13.95
N GLY A 574 20.36 8.82 -13.31
CA GLY A 574 19.36 8.23 -12.44
C GLY A 574 19.84 8.02 -11.01
N ASN A 575 21.03 8.50 -10.64
CA ASN A 575 21.51 8.42 -9.26
C ASN A 575 20.70 9.36 -8.35
N VAL A 576 20.57 8.94 -7.09
CA VAL A 576 19.64 9.53 -6.13
C VAL A 576 20.37 9.85 -4.85
N GLU A 577 20.17 11.07 -4.36
CA GLU A 577 20.59 11.41 -3.00
C GLU A 577 19.80 10.64 -1.95
N GLU A 578 20.29 10.60 -0.71
CA GLU A 578 19.51 10.04 0.40
C GLU A 578 18.15 10.75 0.52
N LYS A 579 17.07 9.96 0.49
CA LYS A 579 15.71 10.47 0.54
C LYS A 579 15.46 11.21 1.85
N LYS A 580 15.04 12.47 1.76
CA LYS A 580 14.69 13.28 2.92
C LYS A 580 13.25 12.97 3.32
N ILE A 581 13.06 12.34 4.47
CA ILE A 581 11.75 11.99 5.03
C ILE A 581 11.41 13.00 6.14
N ILE A 582 10.28 13.67 6.01
CA ILE A 582 9.84 14.71 6.94
C ILE A 582 8.41 14.43 7.41
N ASN A 583 8.23 14.33 8.72
CA ASN A 583 6.91 14.16 9.32
C ASN A 583 6.27 15.52 9.62
N ILE A 584 5.23 15.86 8.89
CA ILE A 584 4.49 17.12 9.02
C ILE A 584 3.20 16.88 9.81
N TYR A 585 3.16 17.34 11.05
CA TYR A 585 1.99 17.25 11.93
C TYR A 585 1.11 18.50 11.76
N LYS A 586 0.02 18.37 11.00
CA LYS A 586 -0.93 19.46 10.79
C LYS A 586 -1.96 19.52 11.92
N VAL A 587 -2.05 20.65 12.61
CA VAL A 587 -2.99 20.89 13.72
C VAL A 587 -4.14 21.81 13.27
N THR A 588 -5.39 21.35 13.43
CA THR A 588 -6.60 22.09 13.00
C THR A 588 -7.26 22.95 14.07
N ASP A 589 -7.03 22.68 15.35
CA ASP A 589 -7.55 23.49 16.46
C ASP A 589 -6.39 24.26 17.08
N ARG A 590 -6.31 25.57 16.76
CA ARG A 590 -5.18 26.41 17.19
C ARG A 590 -5.27 26.77 18.66
N ASP A 591 -6.47 26.72 19.24
CA ASP A 591 -6.72 27.05 20.64
C ASP A 591 -7.16 25.78 21.38
N PRO A 592 -6.66 25.55 22.61
CA PRO A 592 -7.16 24.49 23.48
C PRO A 592 -8.68 24.57 23.70
N ILE A 593 -9.29 23.40 23.89
CA ILE A 593 -10.70 23.26 24.21
C ILE A 593 -10.92 23.68 25.66
N ILE A 594 -11.83 24.63 25.86
CA ILE A 594 -12.37 25.03 27.16
C ILE A 594 -13.69 24.28 27.36
N SER A 595 -13.70 23.34 28.31
CA SER A 595 -14.83 22.50 28.62
C SER A 595 -15.41 22.87 29.98
N PHE A 596 -16.69 23.19 30.01
CA PHE A 596 -17.46 23.29 31.23
C PHE A 596 -18.28 22.02 31.45
N GLU A 597 -18.17 21.42 32.63
CA GLU A 597 -19.02 20.30 33.04
C GLU A 597 -19.89 20.73 34.22
N PHE A 598 -21.18 20.92 33.98
CA PHE A 598 -22.13 21.35 34.99
C PHE A 598 -22.81 20.14 35.64
N TYR A 599 -22.74 20.10 36.97
CA TYR A 599 -23.43 19.17 37.84
C TYR A 599 -24.41 19.95 38.74
N PRO A 600 -25.39 19.32 39.38
CA PRO A 600 -26.40 20.04 40.16
C PRO A 600 -25.87 20.82 41.37
N HIS A 601 -24.67 20.51 41.83
CA HIS A 601 -24.07 21.08 43.04
C HIS A 601 -22.74 21.81 42.80
N MET A 602 -22.15 21.66 41.60
CA MET A 602 -20.88 22.27 41.20
C MET A 602 -20.74 22.30 39.69
N TYR A 603 -19.71 22.96 39.18
CA TYR A 603 -19.24 22.76 37.81
C TYR A 603 -17.72 22.64 37.75
N LYS A 604 -17.23 22.05 36.67
CA LYS A 604 -15.80 21.98 36.37
C LYS A 604 -15.44 22.86 35.18
N LEU A 605 -14.23 23.42 35.22
CA LEU A 605 -13.62 24.11 34.10
C LEU A 605 -12.32 23.39 33.72
N LEU A 606 -12.33 22.75 32.57
CA LEU A 606 -11.22 21.96 32.04
C LEU A 606 -10.68 22.61 30.78
N ILE A 607 -9.36 22.72 30.66
CA ILE A 607 -8.70 23.20 29.45
C ILE A 607 -7.80 22.07 28.94
N SER A 608 -8.05 21.60 27.71
CA SER A 608 -7.32 20.47 27.12
C SER A 608 -7.07 20.68 25.64
N ASP A 609 -5.98 20.13 25.09
CA ASP A 609 -5.72 20.14 23.66
C ASP A 609 -5.91 18.73 23.09
N ASN A 610 -6.67 18.60 22.01
CA ASN A 610 -6.87 17.30 21.34
C ASN A 610 -5.56 16.67 20.88
N ASN A 611 -4.50 17.47 20.75
CA ASN A 611 -3.19 17.05 20.29
C ASN A 611 -2.19 16.83 21.45
N ASP A 612 -2.65 16.83 22.71
CA ASP A 612 -1.77 16.69 23.89
C ASP A 612 -0.87 15.44 23.82
N LEU A 613 -1.40 14.31 23.35
CA LEU A 613 -0.62 13.08 23.14
C LEU A 613 0.47 13.26 22.07
N VAL A 614 0.17 14.00 20.99
CA VAL A 614 1.12 14.28 19.92
C VAL A 614 2.23 15.19 20.45
N TYR A 615 1.88 16.24 21.19
CA TYR A 615 2.84 17.16 21.79
C TYR A 615 3.75 16.46 22.78
N GLU A 616 3.18 15.63 23.66
CA GLU A 616 3.93 14.84 24.64
C GLU A 616 4.92 13.88 23.95
N ASN A 617 4.48 13.16 22.92
CA ASN A 617 5.33 12.28 22.14
C ASN A 617 6.48 13.04 21.44
N LEU A 618 6.23 14.26 20.99
CA LEU A 618 7.22 15.12 20.34
C LEU A 618 8.07 15.93 21.33
N GLY A 619 7.76 15.91 22.63
CA GLY A 619 8.43 16.71 23.65
C GLY A 619 8.14 18.22 23.54
N ILE A 620 7.00 18.59 22.96
CA ILE A 620 6.56 19.99 22.84
C ILE A 620 5.81 20.37 24.12
N PRO A 621 6.13 21.52 24.75
CA PRO A 621 5.38 22.01 25.90
C PRO A 621 3.90 22.20 25.57
N ARG A 622 3.01 21.77 26.46
CA ARG A 622 1.57 22.00 26.32
C ARG A 622 1.24 23.49 26.39
N ALA A 623 0.07 23.85 25.87
CA ALA A 623 -0.46 25.20 26.01
C ALA A 623 -0.52 25.63 27.50
N VAL A 624 -0.24 26.90 27.76
CA VAL A 624 -0.28 27.46 29.12
C VAL A 624 -1.57 28.25 29.27
N SER A 625 -2.34 27.96 30.32
CA SER A 625 -3.58 28.67 30.63
C SER A 625 -3.52 29.33 32.00
N GLU A 626 -3.96 30.58 32.08
CA GLU A 626 -4.20 31.30 33.33
C GLU A 626 -5.71 31.53 33.48
N VAL A 627 -6.31 31.06 34.57
CA VAL A 627 -7.75 31.24 34.87
C VAL A 627 -7.90 32.13 36.09
N LYS A 628 -8.73 33.18 35.97
CA LYS A 628 -9.06 34.10 37.06
C LYS A 628 -10.57 34.23 37.18
N PHE A 629 -11.05 34.18 38.42
CA PHE A 629 -12.44 34.43 38.75
C PHE A 629 -12.56 35.84 39.36
N ASP A 630 -13.64 36.53 39.04
CA ASP A 630 -14.03 37.77 39.72
C ASP A 630 -14.35 37.53 41.21
N ASN A 631 -14.88 36.33 41.53
CA ASN A 631 -15.05 35.82 42.88
C ASN A 631 -14.44 34.40 43.04
N ASN A 632 -13.47 34.29 43.94
CA ASN A 632 -12.80 33.02 44.28
C ASN A 632 -13.50 32.23 45.39
N ASP A 633 -14.65 32.69 45.90
CA ASP A 633 -15.44 31.93 46.86
C ASP A 633 -15.79 30.54 46.30
N LYS A 634 -15.45 29.50 47.08
CA LYS A 634 -15.66 28.09 46.77
C LYS A 634 -15.07 27.59 45.41
N VAL A 635 -13.94 28.15 44.99
CA VAL A 635 -13.13 27.65 43.87
C VAL A 635 -12.03 26.74 44.40
N PHE A 636 -11.97 25.49 43.93
CA PHE A 636 -11.00 24.48 44.35
C PHE A 636 -10.32 23.85 43.12
N GLY A 637 -9.38 24.57 42.52
CA GLY A 637 -8.73 24.13 41.29
C GLY A 637 -9.72 24.12 40.12
N GLU A 638 -9.93 22.96 39.52
CA GLU A 638 -10.89 22.77 38.43
C GLU A 638 -12.33 22.61 38.93
N ASP A 639 -12.55 22.39 40.23
CA ASP A 639 -13.86 22.18 40.84
C ASP A 639 -14.41 23.50 41.41
N ILE A 640 -15.58 23.95 40.94
CA ILE A 640 -16.20 25.20 41.35
C ILE A 640 -17.59 24.94 41.94
N LEU A 641 -17.77 25.20 43.24
CA LEU A 641 -19.08 25.06 43.88
C LEU A 641 -19.93 26.32 43.68
N TYR A 642 -21.24 26.13 43.57
CA TYR A 642 -22.17 27.25 43.42
C TYR A 642 -22.24 28.15 44.66
N ILE A 643 -22.33 29.45 44.41
CA ILE A 643 -22.56 30.55 45.36
C ILE A 643 -23.83 31.36 45.01
N ASP A 644 -24.61 30.87 44.05
CA ASP A 644 -25.92 31.41 43.63
C ASP A 644 -25.84 32.84 43.07
N LYS A 645 -24.76 33.10 42.33
CA LYS A 645 -24.50 34.38 41.66
C LYS A 645 -23.96 34.15 40.25
N GLN A 646 -23.94 35.22 39.46
CA GLN A 646 -23.15 35.23 38.24
C GLN A 646 -21.67 35.33 38.58
N ARG A 647 -20.85 34.54 37.89
CA ARG A 647 -19.39 34.54 38.04
C ARG A 647 -18.73 34.84 36.70
N VAL A 648 -17.84 35.83 36.67
CA VAL A 648 -17.06 36.19 35.48
C VAL A 648 -15.70 35.48 35.55
N ILE A 649 -15.39 34.76 34.49
CA ILE A 649 -14.18 33.95 34.35
C ILE A 649 -13.33 34.54 33.23
N SER A 650 -12.17 35.06 33.59
CA SER A 650 -11.14 35.50 32.66
C SER A 650 -10.14 34.36 32.43
N ILE A 651 -10.08 33.85 31.21
CA ILE A 651 -9.18 32.77 30.82
C ILE A 651 -8.21 33.32 29.79
N ASN A 652 -6.91 33.26 30.05
CA ASN A 652 -5.89 33.61 29.06
C ASN A 652 -5.14 32.35 28.66
N ILE A 653 -5.32 31.89 27.42
CA ILE A 653 -4.69 30.68 26.91
C ILE A 653 -3.63 31.06 25.90
N THR A 654 -2.39 30.66 26.15
CA THR A 654 -1.31 30.74 25.18
C THR A 654 -1.12 29.37 24.55
N ASN A 655 -1.44 29.26 23.26
CA ASN A 655 -1.28 28.01 22.53
C ASN A 655 0.19 27.65 22.30
N ILE A 656 0.45 26.48 21.72
CA ILE A 656 1.81 26.00 21.44
C ILE A 656 2.62 26.92 20.51
N PHE A 657 1.94 27.75 19.70
CA PHE A 657 2.57 28.72 18.80
C PHE A 657 2.80 30.10 19.45
N GLY A 658 2.54 30.23 20.77
CA GLY A 658 2.77 31.46 21.51
C GLY A 658 1.69 32.54 21.34
N ARG A 659 0.56 32.22 20.69
CA ARG A 659 -0.57 33.15 20.56
C ARG A 659 -1.43 33.07 21.81
N ALA A 660 -1.59 34.21 22.46
CA ALA A 660 -2.46 34.36 23.63
C ALA A 660 -3.87 34.79 23.19
N THR A 661 -4.86 33.99 23.57
CA THR A 661 -6.27 34.25 23.31
C THR A 661 -6.98 34.45 24.66
N PRO A 662 -7.39 35.68 25.00
CA PRO A 662 -8.18 35.93 26.20
C PRO A 662 -9.65 35.63 25.94
N PHE A 663 -10.28 34.96 26.89
CA PHE A 663 -11.70 34.71 26.96
C PHE A 663 -12.24 35.34 28.23
N GLU A 664 -13.37 36.03 28.11
CA GLU A 664 -14.17 36.46 29.25
C GLU A 664 -15.54 35.79 29.13
N LEU A 665 -15.79 34.84 30.02
CA LEU A 665 -16.97 34.00 30.04
C LEU A 665 -17.76 34.28 31.32
N THR A 666 -19.08 34.24 31.26
CA THR A 666 -19.93 34.43 32.43
C THR A 666 -20.74 33.17 32.69
N VAL A 667 -20.58 32.59 33.87
CA VAL A 667 -21.42 31.48 34.35
C VAL A 667 -22.55 32.08 35.18
N ASP A 668 -23.79 31.94 34.72
CA ASP A 668 -24.96 32.24 35.54
C ASP A 668 -25.40 30.99 36.31
N GLU A 669 -24.95 30.91 37.56
CA GLU A 669 -25.17 29.75 38.44
C GLU A 669 -26.66 29.57 38.80
N ASN A 670 -27.44 30.66 38.83
CA ASN A 670 -28.88 30.57 39.05
C ASN A 670 -29.61 30.05 37.80
N ALA A 671 -29.20 30.52 36.61
CA ALA A 671 -29.79 30.06 35.36
C ALA A 671 -29.56 28.56 35.13
N ILE A 672 -28.35 28.04 35.36
CA ILE A 672 -28.09 26.59 35.18
C ILE A 672 -28.87 25.74 36.19
N LYS A 673 -29.10 26.21 37.41
CA LYS A 673 -29.95 25.52 38.40
C LYS A 673 -31.37 25.27 37.91
N THR A 674 -31.98 26.24 37.22
CA THR A 674 -33.32 26.05 36.61
C THR A 674 -33.35 24.92 35.57
N ILE A 675 -32.22 24.63 34.91
CA ILE A 675 -32.09 23.52 33.96
C ILE A 675 -32.07 22.17 34.70
N PHE A 676 -31.41 22.09 35.86
CA PHE A 676 -31.39 20.89 36.70
C PHE A 676 -32.77 20.59 37.30
N GLU A 677 -33.46 21.61 37.82
CA GLU A 677 -34.79 21.51 38.45
C GLU A 677 -35.91 21.21 37.44
N GLY A 678 -35.60 21.23 36.13
CA GLY A 678 -36.55 20.93 35.07
C GLY A 678 -37.57 22.04 34.80
N GLU A 679 -37.40 23.21 35.43
CA GLU A 679 -38.22 24.40 35.23
C GLU A 679 -37.83 25.15 33.95
N GLY A 680 -36.54 25.09 33.58
CA GLY A 680 -35.99 25.77 32.42
C GLY A 680 -36.41 25.18 31.07
N ASP A 681 -36.59 26.05 30.08
CA ASP A 681 -36.91 25.70 28.71
C ASP A 681 -35.75 25.98 27.73
N HIS A 682 -36.03 25.94 26.42
CA HIS A 682 -35.02 26.19 25.40
C HIS A 682 -34.40 27.60 25.50
N ASN A 683 -35.19 28.61 25.85
CA ASN A 683 -34.70 29.98 25.95
C ASN A 683 -33.76 30.13 27.14
N ASN A 684 -34.07 29.52 28.29
CA ASN A 684 -33.19 29.56 29.46
C ASN A 684 -31.81 28.94 29.15
N LEU A 685 -31.79 27.75 28.54
CA LEU A 685 -30.53 27.11 28.15
C LEU A 685 -29.78 27.94 27.11
N LYS A 686 -30.49 28.57 26.17
CA LYS A 686 -29.89 29.43 25.15
C LYS A 686 -29.23 30.67 25.78
N GLU A 687 -29.95 31.40 26.63
CA GLU A 687 -29.45 32.60 27.31
C GLU A 687 -28.23 32.26 28.17
N PHE A 688 -28.27 31.14 28.88
CA PHE A 688 -27.13 30.62 29.62
C PHE A 688 -25.90 30.36 28.73
N LEU A 689 -26.10 29.66 27.60
CA LEU A 689 -25.01 29.39 26.64
C LEU A 689 -24.46 30.67 26.00
N GLU A 690 -25.30 31.68 25.76
CA GLU A 690 -24.88 32.97 25.22
C GLU A 690 -23.96 33.76 26.18
N LEU A 691 -24.18 33.65 27.50
CA LEU A 691 -23.26 34.20 28.52
C LEU A 691 -21.89 33.50 28.52
N LEU A 692 -21.87 32.22 28.13
CA LEU A 692 -20.64 31.46 27.85
C LEU A 692 -20.11 31.68 26.42
N LYS A 693 -20.65 32.65 25.67
CA LYS A 693 -20.28 32.95 24.26
C LYS A 693 -20.57 31.81 23.27
N ILE A 694 -21.42 30.85 23.63
CA ILE A 694 -21.86 29.75 22.77
C ILE A 694 -23.17 30.14 22.09
N THR A 695 -23.08 30.73 20.89
CA THR A 695 -24.22 31.21 20.10
C THR A 695 -24.59 30.26 18.95
N GLN A 696 -25.84 30.31 18.49
CA GLN A 696 -26.27 29.56 17.30
C GLN A 696 -25.72 30.13 15.98
N PRO A 697 -25.50 29.30 14.94
CA PRO A 697 -25.67 27.83 14.94
C PRO A 697 -24.53 27.12 15.69
N TYR A 698 -24.88 26.12 16.49
CA TYR A 698 -23.91 25.27 17.20
C TYR A 698 -23.23 24.30 16.22
N ASP A 699 -21.96 23.96 16.48
CA ASP A 699 -21.25 22.97 15.67
C ASP A 699 -21.75 21.56 16.00
N GLN A 700 -22.09 21.33 17.27
CA GLN A 700 -22.68 20.07 17.73
C GLN A 700 -23.61 20.29 18.92
N ILE A 701 -24.73 19.57 18.93
CA ILE A 701 -25.65 19.48 20.07
C ILE A 701 -26.21 18.07 20.20
N MET A 702 -26.14 17.52 21.41
CA MET A 702 -26.58 16.17 21.73
C MET A 702 -27.26 16.13 23.09
N MET A 703 -28.35 15.37 23.20
CA MET A 703 -29.05 15.12 24.46
C MET A 703 -29.34 13.63 24.60
N HIS A 704 -28.86 13.02 25.69
CA HIS A 704 -29.06 11.61 26.00
C HIS A 704 -30.18 11.44 27.03
N LYS A 705 -31.08 10.46 26.81
CA LYS A 705 -32.21 10.16 27.71
C LYS A 705 -31.84 9.13 28.78
N HIS A 706 -32.62 9.08 29.86
CA HIS A 706 -32.60 7.98 30.84
C HIS A 706 -32.91 6.62 30.16
N ALA A 707 -32.33 5.52 30.67
CA ALA A 707 -32.48 4.18 30.10
C ALA A 707 -33.95 3.70 30.16
N GLY A 708 -34.56 3.54 28.97
CA GLY A 708 -35.94 3.07 28.74
C GLY A 708 -36.21 2.97 27.23
N ARG A 709 -37.28 2.28 26.79
CA ARG A 709 -37.59 2.02 25.36
C ARG A 709 -37.53 3.33 24.53
N GLY A 710 -36.43 3.50 23.78
CA GLY A 710 -36.16 4.68 22.96
C GLY A 710 -34.83 5.40 23.21
N GLY A 711 -33.75 4.67 23.52
CA GLY A 711 -32.39 5.19 23.74
C GLY A 711 -31.75 5.79 22.48
N GLY A 712 -32.23 6.95 22.05
CA GLY A 712 -31.70 7.72 20.92
C GLY A 712 -31.16 9.09 21.35
N VAL A 713 -30.14 9.58 20.65
CA VAL A 713 -29.57 10.93 20.81
C VAL A 713 -30.51 11.96 20.19
N LEU A 714 -30.98 12.92 20.98
CA LEU A 714 -31.82 14.02 20.52
C LEU A 714 -30.93 15.22 20.13
N ARG A 715 -31.23 15.88 19.01
CA ARG A 715 -30.48 17.06 18.52
C ARG A 715 -31.30 18.36 18.47
N LYS A 716 -32.61 18.28 18.69
CA LYS A 716 -33.52 19.44 18.64
C LYS A 716 -33.77 19.95 20.05
N LEU A 717 -33.43 21.21 20.31
CA LEU A 717 -33.76 21.89 21.56
C LEU A 717 -35.27 22.14 21.65
N THR A 718 -35.94 21.34 22.47
CA THR A 718 -37.34 21.55 22.86
C THR A 718 -37.43 21.41 24.36
N LYS A 719 -38.42 22.06 24.99
CA LYS A 719 -38.63 21.96 26.44
C LYS A 719 -38.69 20.50 26.91
N ALA A 720 -39.47 19.67 26.20
CA ALA A 720 -39.58 18.24 26.50
C ALA A 720 -38.25 17.48 26.39
N ASN A 721 -37.40 17.82 25.42
CA ASN A 721 -36.11 17.16 25.25
C ASN A 721 -35.11 17.56 26.34
N ILE A 722 -35.09 18.83 26.73
CA ILE A 722 -34.21 19.36 27.79
C ILE A 722 -34.64 18.78 29.15
N GLN A 723 -35.94 18.73 29.43
CA GLN A 723 -36.47 18.18 30.67
C GLN A 723 -36.13 16.69 30.83
N ASN A 724 -36.31 15.89 29.77
CA ASN A 724 -36.10 14.44 29.80
C ASN A 724 -34.65 13.99 29.52
N ALA A 725 -33.72 14.91 29.31
CA ALA A 725 -32.32 14.59 29.11
C ALA A 725 -31.65 14.27 30.46
N LYS A 726 -30.87 13.18 30.50
CA LYS A 726 -29.90 12.91 31.56
C LYS A 726 -28.62 13.72 31.36
N HIS A 727 -28.25 13.94 30.10
CA HIS A 727 -27.03 14.66 29.72
C HIS A 727 -27.28 15.54 28.49
N ILE A 728 -26.78 16.77 28.53
CA ILE A 728 -26.84 17.75 27.43
C ILE A 728 -25.41 18.15 27.09
N PHE A 729 -25.02 17.98 25.82
CA PHE A 729 -23.73 18.39 25.29
C PHE A 729 -23.93 19.44 24.20
N VAL A 730 -23.16 20.53 24.28
CA VAL A 730 -23.11 21.59 23.26
C VAL A 730 -21.66 21.96 22.98
N ARG A 731 -21.31 22.11 21.70
CA ARG A 731 -19.99 22.60 21.26
C ARG A 731 -20.11 23.74 20.26
N LYS A 732 -19.26 24.74 20.41
CA LYS A 732 -19.00 25.80 19.43
C LYS A 732 -17.54 26.20 19.45
N ASN A 733 -16.84 26.13 18.32
CA ASN A 733 -15.41 26.38 18.20
C ASN A 733 -14.62 25.54 19.22
N ASN A 734 -13.78 26.18 20.05
CA ASN A 734 -13.03 25.57 21.14
C ASN A 734 -13.80 25.54 22.48
N LEU A 735 -15.08 25.93 22.52
CA LEU A 735 -15.91 25.89 23.72
C LEU A 735 -16.82 24.66 23.74
N LYS A 736 -16.82 23.95 24.87
CA LYS A 736 -17.63 22.76 25.11
C LYS A 736 -18.38 22.91 26.44
N VAL A 737 -19.65 22.50 26.45
CA VAL A 737 -20.49 22.48 27.65
C VAL A 737 -21.19 21.13 27.76
N ASP A 738 -20.97 20.46 28.89
CA ASP A 738 -21.70 19.29 29.33
C ASP A 738 -22.58 19.66 30.53
N VAL A 739 -23.83 19.21 30.54
CA VAL A 739 -24.75 19.37 31.67
C VAL A 739 -25.27 17.99 32.06
N TYR A 740 -24.89 17.53 33.24
CA TYR A 740 -25.29 16.24 33.81
C TYR A 740 -26.43 16.44 34.81
N LYS A 741 -27.60 15.89 34.52
CA LYS A 741 -28.83 16.10 35.31
C LYS A 741 -29.19 14.96 36.27
N GLY A 742 -28.56 13.78 36.12
CA GLY A 742 -28.84 12.61 36.94
C GLY A 742 -28.02 12.62 38.22
N ILE A 743 -28.69 12.55 39.37
CA ILE A 743 -28.05 12.47 40.67
C ILE A 743 -28.29 11.08 41.26
N GLU A 744 -27.24 10.27 41.33
CA GLU A 744 -27.19 9.14 42.26
C GLU A 744 -25.98 9.34 43.16
N PHE A 745 -26.23 9.39 44.47
CA PHE A 745 -25.19 9.54 45.48
C PHE A 745 -24.84 8.19 46.05
N PHE A 746 -23.56 8.01 46.34
CA PHE A 746 -23.06 6.89 47.11
C PHE A 746 -22.42 7.42 48.39
N ILE A 747 -22.89 6.95 49.54
CA ILE A 747 -22.30 7.28 50.84
C ILE A 747 -21.30 6.19 51.20
N SER A 748 -20.06 6.60 51.48
CA SER A 748 -19.01 5.72 51.99
C SER A 748 -18.64 6.14 53.40
N PHE A 749 -19.03 5.35 54.39
CA PHE A 749 -18.59 5.54 55.77
C PHE A 749 -17.09 5.24 55.90
N GLN A 750 -16.39 6.08 56.65
CA GLN A 750 -14.93 6.00 56.81
C GLN A 750 -14.52 5.29 58.11
N ASN A 751 -15.36 5.34 59.14
CA ASN A 751 -15.02 4.87 60.49
C ASN A 751 -16.19 4.18 61.23
N PHE A 752 -17.22 3.74 60.52
CA PHE A 752 -18.45 3.20 61.10
C PHE A 752 -18.37 1.69 61.39
N THR A 753 -18.78 1.24 62.58
CA THR A 753 -18.88 -0.20 62.91
C THR A 753 -20.32 -0.64 63.11
N GLN A 754 -20.74 -1.71 62.43
CA GLN A 754 -22.12 -2.23 62.47
C GLN A 754 -22.48 -2.95 63.78
N ASP A 755 -21.53 -3.21 64.69
CA ASP A 755 -21.78 -3.75 66.03
C ASP A 755 -21.35 -2.71 67.08
N ILE A 756 -22.29 -2.25 67.92
CA ILE A 756 -22.03 -1.28 69.01
C ILE A 756 -22.29 -1.97 70.35
N ILE A 757 -21.25 -2.04 71.19
CA ILE A 757 -21.34 -2.63 72.53
C ILE A 757 -21.63 -1.53 73.54
N ILE A 758 -22.74 -1.61 74.28
CA ILE A 758 -23.05 -0.62 75.34
C ILE A 758 -22.23 -0.92 76.58
N LYS A 759 -20.97 -0.53 76.56
CA LYS A 759 -20.07 -0.55 77.72
C LYS A 759 -19.24 0.74 77.75
N GLU A 760 -19.79 1.74 78.44
CA GLU A 760 -19.12 2.97 78.95
C GLU A 760 -18.94 4.20 78.03
N GLU A 761 -19.23 4.19 76.73
CA GLU A 761 -19.19 5.41 75.88
C GLU A 761 -20.57 6.06 75.69
N GLU A 762 -20.68 7.37 75.97
CA GLU A 762 -21.93 8.15 75.81
C GLU A 762 -22.11 8.72 74.40
N ASN A 763 -21.06 8.78 73.60
CA ASN A 763 -21.03 9.41 72.26
C ASN A 763 -20.43 8.45 71.23
N TYR A 764 -21.08 8.31 70.08
CA TYR A 764 -20.59 7.50 68.96
C TYR A 764 -20.38 8.39 67.71
N PRO A 765 -19.15 8.87 67.47
CA PRO A 765 -18.85 9.68 66.29
C PRO A 765 -18.75 8.81 65.03
N PHE A 766 -19.30 9.30 63.93
CA PHE A 766 -19.17 8.68 62.62
C PHE A 766 -18.83 9.72 61.55
N GLU A 767 -18.16 9.23 60.51
CA GLU A 767 -17.60 10.00 59.42
C GLU A 767 -17.94 9.31 58.10
N PHE A 768 -18.36 10.09 57.10
CA PHE A 768 -18.65 9.59 55.77
C PHE A 768 -18.28 10.59 54.69
N ILE A 769 -18.02 10.09 53.49
CA ILE A 769 -17.92 10.88 52.26
C ILE A 769 -19.11 10.58 51.37
N VAL A 770 -19.52 11.55 50.58
CA VAL A 770 -20.59 11.39 49.59
C VAL A 770 -19.98 11.50 48.21
N ILE A 771 -20.20 10.53 47.34
CA ILE A 771 -19.65 10.48 45.99
C ILE A 771 -20.81 10.64 45.00
N ASP A 772 -20.69 11.59 44.09
CA ASP A 772 -21.56 11.66 42.91
C ASP A 772 -21.14 10.54 41.94
N LEU A 773 -22.03 9.59 41.66
CA LEU A 773 -21.70 8.43 40.82
C LEU A 773 -21.47 8.79 39.34
N GLU A 774 -21.98 9.93 38.86
CA GLU A 774 -21.77 10.39 37.49
C GLU A 774 -20.41 11.08 37.38
N SER A 775 -20.11 12.03 38.28
CA SER A 775 -18.85 12.79 38.25
C SER A 775 -17.66 12.03 38.87
N LYS A 776 -17.95 11.00 39.69
CA LYS A 776 -17.01 10.27 40.56
C LYS A 776 -16.27 11.14 41.58
N ASN A 777 -16.75 12.36 41.84
CA ASN A 777 -16.12 13.27 42.81
C ASN A 777 -16.86 13.25 44.16
N GLU A 778 -16.12 13.63 45.19
CA GLU A 778 -16.67 13.86 46.52
C GLU A 778 -17.51 15.14 46.55
N ILE A 779 -18.69 15.06 47.13
CA ILE A 779 -19.61 16.17 47.30
C ILE A 779 -19.30 16.86 48.61
N ARG A 780 -18.98 18.15 48.53
CA ARG A 780 -18.62 18.98 49.70
C ARG A 780 -19.58 20.14 49.94
N SER A 781 -20.52 20.34 49.02
CA SER A 781 -21.38 21.52 48.97
C SER A 781 -22.77 21.30 49.54
N LYS A 782 -23.13 20.06 49.90
CA LYS A 782 -24.47 19.71 50.36
C LYS A 782 -24.53 19.65 51.87
N GLU A 783 -25.67 20.02 52.41
CA GLU A 783 -25.96 19.87 53.83
C GLU A 783 -26.72 18.56 54.03
N PHE A 784 -26.26 17.78 55.00
CA PHE A 784 -26.92 16.53 55.38
C PHE A 784 -27.46 16.67 56.79
N SER A 785 -28.50 15.91 57.07
CA SER A 785 -28.96 15.55 58.41
C SER A 785 -28.92 14.04 58.50
N ALA A 786 -28.57 13.51 59.66
CA ALA A 786 -28.77 12.10 59.93
C ALA A 786 -29.84 11.96 61.01
N PHE A 787 -30.49 10.82 61.05
CA PHE A 787 -31.30 10.44 62.21
C PHE A 787 -31.13 8.96 62.47
N VAL A 788 -31.18 8.63 63.76
CA VAL A 788 -31.21 7.24 64.18
C VAL A 788 -32.65 6.83 64.39
N LYS A 789 -33.00 5.66 63.87
CA LYS A 789 -34.35 5.11 63.83
C LYS A 789 -34.36 3.76 64.53
N ALA A 790 -35.19 3.60 65.56
CA ALA A 790 -35.40 2.30 66.17
C ALA A 790 -36.89 2.03 66.42
N GLU A 791 -37.34 0.81 66.09
CA GLU A 791 -38.73 0.38 66.21
C GLU A 791 -38.81 -0.84 67.12
N PHE A 792 -39.53 -0.72 68.24
CA PHE A 792 -39.65 -1.75 69.26
C PHE A 792 -41.11 -1.92 69.65
N HIS A 793 -41.67 -3.11 69.43
CA HIS A 793 -43.04 -3.45 69.87
C HIS A 793 -44.10 -2.36 69.55
N GLU A 794 -44.06 -1.79 68.34
CA GLU A 794 -44.95 -0.71 67.86
C GLU A 794 -44.68 0.71 68.44
N GLU A 795 -43.62 0.88 69.24
CA GLU A 795 -43.09 2.19 69.64
C GLU A 795 -41.87 2.60 68.81
N PHE A 796 -41.73 3.90 68.60
CA PHE A 796 -40.76 4.49 67.69
C PHE A 796 -39.93 5.57 68.38
N ILE A 797 -38.60 5.47 68.27
CA ILE A 797 -37.69 6.55 68.64
C ILE A 797 -36.94 7.06 67.41
N SER A 798 -36.85 8.39 67.31
CA SER A 798 -36.02 9.08 66.32
C SER A 798 -35.30 10.25 66.96
N GLU A 799 -33.98 10.26 66.82
CA GLU A 799 -33.08 11.33 67.26
C GLU A 799 -32.43 11.96 66.02
N GLU A 800 -32.55 13.28 65.86
CA GLU A 800 -31.89 14.02 64.78
C GLU A 800 -30.44 14.34 65.15
N ILE A 801 -29.53 13.97 64.26
CA ILE A 801 -28.09 14.17 64.39
C ILE A 801 -27.67 15.26 63.41
N ASN A 802 -27.07 16.31 63.95
CA ASN A 802 -26.44 17.35 63.14
C ASN A 802 -25.18 16.80 62.48
N ILE A 803 -25.12 16.95 61.15
CA ILE A 803 -23.95 16.62 60.35
C ILE A 803 -23.21 17.91 59.99
N VAL A 804 -21.89 17.92 60.18
CA VAL A 804 -21.02 19.04 59.82
C VAL A 804 -19.94 18.54 58.88
N PHE A 805 -19.70 19.26 57.77
CA PHE A 805 -18.57 18.97 56.91
C PHE A 805 -17.28 19.50 57.55
N ASP A 806 -16.25 18.65 57.62
CA ASP A 806 -14.94 18.97 58.16
C ASP A 806 -13.95 19.17 57.01
N ASP A 807 -13.42 20.38 56.89
CA ASP A 807 -12.54 20.77 55.79
C ASP A 807 -11.16 20.08 55.86
N ASP A 808 -10.69 19.72 57.05
CA ASP A 808 -9.37 19.09 57.24
C ASP A 808 -9.40 17.61 56.83
N SER A 809 -10.43 16.87 57.23
CA SER A 809 -10.62 15.46 56.85
C SER A 809 -11.39 15.27 55.54
N LYS A 810 -11.95 16.34 54.96
CA LYS A 810 -12.73 16.34 53.71
C LYS A 810 -13.95 15.39 53.76
N SER A 811 -14.61 15.37 54.90
CA SER A 811 -15.67 14.40 55.20
C SER A 811 -16.76 14.98 56.08
N TYR A 812 -17.93 14.37 56.05
CA TYR A 812 -19.05 14.73 56.91
C TYR A 812 -18.96 13.99 58.23
N LYS A 813 -19.07 14.72 59.34
CA LYS A 813 -19.02 14.18 60.70
C LYS A 813 -20.36 14.33 61.40
N GLY A 814 -20.81 13.26 62.02
CA GLY A 814 -21.95 13.20 62.92
C GLY A 814 -21.56 12.55 64.24
N ASN A 815 -22.33 12.81 65.29
CA ASN A 815 -22.15 12.14 66.57
C ASN A 815 -23.52 11.90 67.19
N PHE A 816 -23.82 10.65 67.52
CA PHE A 816 -25.09 10.28 68.17
C PHE A 816 -24.85 9.87 69.63
N ILE A 817 -25.81 10.19 70.50
CA ILE A 817 -25.66 10.03 71.95
C ILE A 817 -26.38 8.75 72.41
N VAL A 818 -25.60 7.77 72.86
CA VAL A 818 -26.13 6.44 73.21
C VAL A 818 -26.97 6.45 74.50
N SER A 819 -26.85 7.48 75.35
CA SER A 819 -27.56 7.56 76.63
C SER A 819 -29.07 7.69 76.49
N GLU A 820 -29.57 8.45 75.51
CA GLU A 820 -31.01 8.62 75.27
C GLU A 820 -31.65 7.32 74.76
N LEU A 821 -30.91 6.62 73.89
CA LEU A 821 -31.23 5.28 73.42
C LEU A 821 -31.25 4.25 74.55
N LYS A 822 -30.29 4.33 75.49
CA LYS A 822 -30.23 3.45 76.66
C LYS A 822 -31.42 3.62 77.60
N ASP A 823 -31.87 4.85 77.83
CA ASP A 823 -33.04 5.13 78.67
C ASP A 823 -34.33 4.61 78.04
N PHE A 824 -34.49 4.79 76.72
CA PHE A 824 -35.62 4.22 75.97
C PHE A 824 -35.58 2.68 75.95
N LEU A 825 -34.42 2.09 75.67
CA LEU A 825 -34.26 0.64 75.61
C LEU A 825 -34.42 -0.02 76.98
N LYS A 826 -34.17 0.66 78.10
CA LYS A 826 -34.25 0.08 79.45
C LYS A 826 -35.59 -0.61 79.75
N ASP A 827 -36.68 -0.11 79.18
CA ASP A 827 -38.03 -0.66 79.38
C ASP A 827 -38.32 -1.88 78.47
N TYR A 828 -37.47 -2.14 77.48
CA TYR A 828 -37.65 -3.17 76.45
C TYR A 828 -36.49 -4.18 76.33
N TRP A 829 -35.32 -3.89 76.91
CA TRP A 829 -34.07 -4.64 76.74
C TRP A 829 -34.07 -5.97 77.53
N LYS A 830 -33.87 -7.10 76.82
CA LYS A 830 -33.51 -8.39 77.44
C LYS A 830 -32.01 -8.67 77.27
N PRO A 831 -31.26 -9.10 78.32
CA PRO A 831 -29.81 -9.25 78.27
C PRO A 831 -29.24 -10.16 77.16
N ASP A 832 -30.09 -10.91 76.45
CA ASP A 832 -29.72 -11.86 75.38
C ASP A 832 -30.37 -11.53 74.02
N SER A 833 -31.00 -10.36 73.81
CA SER A 833 -31.56 -9.97 72.50
C SER A 833 -30.64 -9.02 71.71
N LEU A 834 -30.47 -9.32 70.42
CA LEU A 834 -29.83 -8.44 69.43
C LEU A 834 -30.93 -7.58 68.81
N GLU A 835 -30.77 -6.26 68.86
CA GLU A 835 -31.75 -5.33 68.33
C GLU A 835 -31.13 -4.50 67.21
N ASP A 836 -31.85 -4.37 66.09
CA ASP A 836 -31.43 -3.61 64.92
C ASP A 836 -31.90 -2.15 65.04
N ILE A 837 -30.98 -1.22 64.78
CA ILE A 837 -31.24 0.21 64.67
C ILE A 837 -30.78 0.67 63.29
N GLU A 838 -31.47 1.63 62.69
CA GLU A 838 -31.13 2.18 61.38
C GLU A 838 -30.56 3.60 61.52
N LEU A 839 -29.35 3.84 61.00
CA LEU A 839 -28.82 5.18 60.76
C LEU A 839 -29.20 5.60 59.36
N VAL A 840 -30.03 6.64 59.25
CA VAL A 840 -30.48 7.19 57.98
C VAL A 840 -29.78 8.52 57.73
N ILE A 841 -29.17 8.68 56.57
CA ILE A 841 -28.62 9.95 56.10
C ILE A 841 -29.54 10.52 55.04
N GLN A 842 -29.94 11.78 55.24
CA GLN A 842 -30.83 12.52 54.36
C GLN A 842 -30.19 13.86 53.99
N GLU A 843 -30.40 14.30 52.75
CA GLU A 843 -30.05 15.66 52.33
C GLU A 843 -31.04 16.67 52.95
N ARG A 844 -30.51 17.72 53.62
CA ARG A 844 -31.32 18.78 54.23
C ARG A 844 -32.04 19.61 53.16
N GLY A 845 -33.35 19.83 53.35
CA GLY A 845 -34.17 20.69 52.48
C GLY A 845 -34.94 19.96 51.37
N THR A 846 -34.69 18.67 51.16
CA THR A 846 -35.47 17.82 50.23
C THR A 846 -36.42 16.90 51.00
N VAL A 847 -37.72 17.03 50.74
CA VAL A 847 -38.79 16.48 51.59
C VAL A 847 -38.80 14.94 51.64
N ILE A 848 -38.23 14.22 50.65
CA ILE A 848 -38.33 12.74 50.57
C ILE A 848 -37.16 12.10 49.79
N GLN A 849 -35.90 12.28 50.19
CA GLN A 849 -34.80 11.52 49.59
C GLN A 849 -33.84 10.99 50.65
N GLU A 850 -34.14 9.80 51.17
CA GLU A 850 -33.17 9.00 51.92
C GLU A 850 -32.00 8.69 50.98
N VAL A 851 -30.79 9.08 51.38
CA VAL A 851 -29.59 8.90 50.55
C VAL A 851 -28.97 7.53 50.82
N THR A 852 -28.98 7.08 52.08
CA THR A 852 -28.53 5.75 52.51
C THR A 852 -29.12 5.42 53.89
N THR A 853 -29.38 4.13 54.13
CA THR A 853 -29.75 3.57 55.44
C THR A 853 -28.77 2.46 55.79
N GLU A 854 -28.06 2.58 56.91
CA GLU A 854 -27.17 1.55 57.44
C GLU A 854 -27.78 0.91 58.68
N LYS A 855 -27.68 -0.42 58.78
CA LYS A 855 -28.13 -1.18 59.95
C LYS A 855 -27.01 -1.27 60.99
N ILE A 856 -27.35 -0.95 62.24
CA ILE A 856 -26.52 -1.04 63.42
C ILE A 856 -27.12 -2.09 64.35
N ILE A 857 -26.31 -3.05 64.77
CA ILE A 857 -26.65 -4.02 65.80
C ILE A 857 -26.14 -3.49 67.14
N ILE A 858 -27.04 -3.39 68.13
CA ILE A 858 -26.67 -3.00 69.49
C ILE A 858 -26.60 -4.23 70.39
N ARG A 859 -25.54 -4.32 71.22
CA ARG A 859 -25.25 -5.43 72.15
C ARG A 859 -24.97 -4.99 73.58
#